data_AF-A0A357F9V1-F1
#
_entry.id   AF-A0A357F9V1-F1
#
_cell.length_a   1.000
_cell.length_b   1.000
_cell.length_c   1.000
_cell.angle_alpha   90.00
_cell.angle_beta   90.00
_cell.angle_gamma   90.00
#
_symmetry.space_group_name_H-M   'P 1'
#
loop_
_entity.id
_entity.type
_entity.pdbx_description
1 polymer ?
#
loop_
_entity_poly.entity_id
_entity_poly.type
_entity_poly.pdbx_seq_one_letter_code
_entity_poly.pdbx_strand_id
1 'polypeptide(L)'
;MLLILSSLQTFSGNAFAQSLLSDLAWLEQNIEVTDETETGTSVKREPAGQKTPLLPSDLLSAPTTLIETESAQTESSFLNVSTPSLTPPIPTLPSIKAEEDDTIFSGSFFSKLFPWFSANDQESSNNSANNAAGEKETFDTQPEWADTEFSGVFMLVAEIERLLISNPDAARERYLEIEYQLEVEERTRLKVQLLYQLNEWSSAELLAEAFLSERQQSPLTPIIFYYLNKALQSQNKALSQNLVLRELTAKTLEPNLRSDYLHMLSDEALLQGDLFTAIQYRLDELSNVETAKMADPEQLLRLLKEVQFVEELHNISINFPNLTWLQEQIPSLKLKLLVKQKRYREVLELVDQRLDLARVSADLEQIELLEQMQSNFTTALNLNPRRIGVILPLSSSSAKVAGLAQETLNGLWLALRANEKTALNENISDNTTSPKNEISGDLLLTDNVITNPQLKKTAGPWELVVRDSHLNPAKTKSAVRELVEKERVIAVIGPLARKTSEAAAEEAERLRVPLISLSLTAGIPELGDYIFRNNQSWKQEVQELLDYAVSELQACRFLILYAKTREGRQKMRLFWDATVLKGCEVVAVEGFKNEGQKSLVNEFDTFTGKIQRISAKENSILKELKEKEVPIHNFDAVFVAVGSGGVKNLRLIFPYSAVYKMEKAAFLGDSGWNDAALPFAPGLRGVKKPVFVDSFFPQAKTPAMQQLLRLHERILYRHQNYLGPTPYTAYAYDTLMILMKLLKEERNQSHRELRNALANMDVFQGVTGNLRFDKKGEVQREMQLLTLRRGRIKLLNE
;
A
#
# COMPACT_ATOMS: atom_id res chain seq x y z
N MET A 1 -41.27 -54.86 9.82
CA MET A 1 -40.94 -55.86 8.78
C MET A 1 -39.66 -55.37 8.11
N LEU A 2 -38.61 -56.18 7.91
CA LEU A 2 -38.40 -57.59 8.27
C LEU A 2 -36.99 -57.75 8.90
N LEU A 3 -36.74 -58.83 9.65
CA LEU A 3 -35.37 -59.22 10.02
C LEU A 3 -34.75 -60.12 8.93
N ILE A 4 -33.42 -60.10 8.85
CA ILE A 4 -32.51 -61.26 8.87
C ILE A 4 -31.13 -60.67 9.25
N LEU A 5 -30.69 -60.79 10.51
CA LEU A 5 -29.97 -61.93 11.13
C LEU A 5 -28.50 -62.03 10.71
N SER A 6 -27.63 -61.97 11.72
CA SER A 6 -26.18 -61.90 11.62
C SER A 6 -25.51 -63.27 11.61
N SER A 7 -24.36 -63.37 10.93
CA SER A 7 -23.37 -64.43 11.11
C SER A 7 -22.13 -63.86 11.78
N LEU A 8 -22.21 -63.62 13.09
CA LEU A 8 -21.05 -63.28 13.91
C LEU A 8 -20.17 -64.54 14.06
N GLN A 9 -19.02 -64.57 13.37
CA GLN A 9 -17.91 -65.43 13.79
C GLN A 9 -17.11 -64.69 14.87
N THR A 10 -17.47 -64.93 16.13
CA THR A 10 -16.67 -64.51 17.27
C THR A 10 -15.41 -65.38 17.36
N PHE A 11 -14.34 -65.00 16.65
CA PHE A 11 -13.01 -65.38 17.09
C PHE A 11 -12.76 -64.75 18.46
N SER A 12 -12.24 -65.55 19.40
CA SER A 12 -11.97 -65.10 20.77
C SER A 12 -10.79 -64.14 20.79
N GLY A 13 -11.06 -62.85 21.02
CA GLY A 13 -10.09 -61.75 20.90
C GLY A 13 -8.71 -62.04 21.49
N ASN A 14 -8.65 -62.60 22.71
CA ASN A 14 -7.42 -63.02 23.39
C ASN A 14 -6.38 -63.74 22.50
N ALA A 15 -6.80 -64.46 21.47
CA ALA A 15 -5.90 -65.22 20.61
C ALA A 15 -5.11 -64.37 19.59
N PHE A 16 -5.58 -63.19 19.18
CA PHE A 16 -4.94 -62.45 18.08
C PHE A 16 -3.74 -61.63 18.54
N ALA A 17 -3.90 -60.76 19.56
CA ALA A 17 -2.76 -60.13 20.21
C ALA A 17 -1.76 -61.16 20.78
N GLN A 18 -2.22 -62.28 21.35
CA GLN A 18 -1.32 -63.35 21.81
C GLN A 18 -0.53 -64.01 20.67
N SER A 19 -1.10 -64.15 19.47
CA SER A 19 -0.38 -64.67 18.29
C SER A 19 0.62 -63.67 17.70
N LEU A 20 0.41 -62.36 17.89
CA LEU A 20 1.37 -61.31 17.49
C LEU A 20 2.49 -61.10 18.52
N LEU A 21 2.28 -61.55 19.76
CA LEU A 21 3.31 -61.54 20.81
C LEU A 21 4.26 -62.74 20.74
N SER A 22 3.88 -63.86 20.12
CA SER A 22 4.72 -65.08 20.00
C SER A 22 5.61 -65.07 18.75
N ASP A 23 6.88 -65.47 18.91
CA ASP A 23 8.01 -65.07 18.04
C ASP A 23 8.15 -65.76 16.66
N LEU A 24 7.06 -66.31 16.10
CA LEU A 24 7.08 -67.10 14.86
C LEU A 24 7.36 -66.30 13.56
N ALA A 25 7.74 -65.02 13.67
CA ALA A 25 8.23 -64.19 12.57
C ALA A 25 9.66 -63.64 12.79
N TRP A 26 10.29 -63.95 13.93
CA TRP A 26 11.49 -63.25 14.41
C TRP A 26 12.81 -64.02 14.15
N LEU A 27 12.73 -65.32 13.85
CA LEU A 27 13.90 -66.21 13.77
C LEU A 27 14.40 -66.52 12.34
N GLU A 28 13.63 -66.22 11.29
CA GLU A 28 13.95 -66.61 9.89
C GLU A 28 14.77 -65.54 9.12
N GLN A 29 15.73 -64.88 9.78
CA GLN A 29 16.72 -64.01 9.10
C GLN A 29 18.18 -64.45 9.27
N ASN A 30 18.43 -65.64 9.83
CA ASN A 30 19.77 -66.24 9.87
C ASN A 30 19.73 -67.74 9.54
N ILE A 31 19.58 -68.08 8.25
CA ILE A 31 20.14 -69.25 7.52
C ILE A 31 19.59 -69.20 6.09
N GLU A 32 20.45 -68.96 5.09
CA GLU A 32 20.50 -69.70 3.80
C GLU A 32 21.62 -69.15 2.91
N VAL A 33 22.66 -69.96 2.69
CA VAL A 33 23.67 -69.83 1.63
C VAL A 33 24.09 -71.27 1.25
N THR A 34 24.30 -71.56 -0.03
CA THR A 34 24.61 -72.88 -0.64
C THR A 34 23.45 -73.91 -0.61
N ASP A 35 23.15 -74.66 -1.67
CA ASP A 35 23.40 -74.44 -3.11
C ASP A 35 22.51 -75.35 -3.99
N GLU A 36 22.49 -75.11 -5.32
CA GLU A 36 22.05 -75.98 -6.45
C GLU A 36 20.85 -76.94 -6.25
N THR A 37 19.82 -76.94 -7.13
CA THR A 37 19.91 -77.77 -8.37
C THR A 37 18.81 -77.50 -9.43
N GLU A 38 19.25 -77.53 -10.68
CA GLU A 38 18.61 -78.04 -11.92
C GLU A 38 17.10 -77.82 -12.27
N THR A 39 16.87 -76.93 -13.24
CA THR A 39 16.04 -77.09 -14.48
C THR A 39 14.65 -77.78 -14.46
N GLY A 40 13.60 -77.08 -14.93
CA GLY A 40 12.26 -77.68 -15.10
C GLY A 40 11.19 -76.88 -15.89
N THR A 41 11.47 -76.52 -17.15
CA THR A 41 10.58 -75.88 -18.16
C THR A 41 9.05 -75.75 -17.93
N SER A 42 8.52 -74.56 -18.31
CA SER A 42 7.31 -74.35 -19.15
C SER A 42 5.92 -73.99 -18.53
N VAL A 43 5.63 -72.67 -18.55
CA VAL A 43 4.45 -72.02 -19.18
C VAL A 43 3.25 -71.47 -18.34
N LYS A 44 2.99 -70.16 -18.58
CA LYS A 44 1.75 -69.32 -18.51
C LYS A 44 1.45 -68.42 -17.27
N ARG A 45 1.46 -67.10 -17.59
CA ARG A 45 0.55 -66.00 -17.17
C ARG A 45 0.85 -65.15 -15.92
N GLU A 46 1.70 -64.15 -16.15
CA GLU A 46 1.52 -62.73 -15.75
C GLU A 46 0.17 -62.11 -16.21
N PRO A 47 -0.19 -60.84 -15.86
CA PRO A 47 0.55 -59.78 -15.13
C PRO A 47 -0.21 -59.26 -13.86
N ALA A 48 0.22 -58.24 -13.09
CA ALA A 48 1.29 -57.24 -13.26
C ALA A 48 1.86 -56.72 -11.91
N GLY A 49 3.15 -56.31 -11.89
CA GLY A 49 3.77 -55.47 -10.85
C GLY A 49 3.63 -53.97 -11.16
N GLN A 50 3.51 -53.08 -10.17
CA GLN A 50 4.55 -52.51 -9.30
C GLN A 50 5.45 -51.41 -9.93
N LYS A 51 5.58 -50.31 -9.19
CA LYS A 51 6.80 -49.47 -9.07
C LYS A 51 7.54 -49.97 -7.79
N THR A 52 8.79 -49.64 -7.45
CA THR A 52 9.56 -48.40 -7.74
C THR A 52 11.09 -48.70 -7.94
N PRO A 53 12.13 -47.93 -7.53
CA PRO A 53 13.39 -47.87 -8.31
C PRO A 53 14.61 -48.49 -7.60
N LEU A 54 15.82 -48.32 -8.17
CA LEU A 54 17.03 -47.94 -7.42
C LEU A 54 18.13 -47.36 -8.34
N LEU A 55 19.06 -46.63 -7.71
CA LEU A 55 20.31 -45.98 -8.16
C LEU A 55 21.27 -46.06 -6.93
N PRO A 56 22.62 -45.89 -7.01
CA PRO A 56 23.31 -44.88 -7.83
C PRO A 56 24.68 -45.27 -8.43
N SER A 57 25.29 -44.36 -9.19
CA SER A 57 26.74 -44.19 -9.33
C SER A 57 27.05 -42.76 -9.81
N ASP A 58 28.27 -42.29 -9.53
CA ASP A 58 28.56 -40.88 -9.25
C ASP A 58 29.40 -40.17 -10.37
N LEU A 59 29.60 -38.85 -10.21
CA LEU A 59 30.65 -37.99 -10.79
C LEU A 59 30.59 -37.49 -12.28
N LEU A 60 30.44 -36.16 -12.36
CA LEU A 60 31.27 -35.18 -13.12
C LEU A 60 31.15 -34.92 -14.64
N SER A 61 31.30 -33.61 -14.93
CA SER A 61 31.96 -32.94 -16.07
C SER A 61 31.20 -32.59 -17.38
N ALA A 62 30.99 -31.27 -17.52
CA ALA A 62 31.10 -30.39 -18.70
C ALA A 62 30.73 -30.85 -20.13
N PRO A 63 29.84 -30.10 -20.83
CA PRO A 63 29.86 -30.04 -22.29
C PRO A 63 30.95 -29.08 -22.81
N THR A 64 31.56 -29.40 -23.95
CA THR A 64 32.68 -28.65 -24.54
C THR A 64 32.60 -28.69 -26.07
N THR A 65 32.80 -27.54 -26.74
CA THR A 65 33.01 -27.36 -28.21
C THR A 65 31.85 -27.77 -29.15
N LEU A 66 31.68 -27.23 -30.37
CA LEU A 66 32.25 -26.03 -31.04
C LEU A 66 31.32 -25.61 -32.20
N ILE A 67 31.37 -24.34 -32.60
CA ILE A 67 31.81 -23.89 -33.94
C ILE A 67 31.84 -22.35 -33.95
N GLU A 68 32.90 -21.79 -34.52
CA GLU A 68 33.16 -20.35 -34.61
C GLU A 68 32.94 -19.85 -36.06
N THR A 69 32.73 -18.54 -36.22
CA THR A 69 33.55 -17.71 -37.13
C THR A 69 33.55 -16.26 -36.65
N GLU A 70 34.76 -15.77 -36.33
CA GLU A 70 35.40 -14.51 -36.74
C GLU A 70 34.60 -13.36 -37.38
N SER A 71 35.09 -12.11 -37.40
CA SER A 71 35.96 -11.32 -36.49
C SER A 71 36.03 -9.88 -37.03
N ALA A 72 36.16 -8.87 -36.17
CA ALA A 72 36.70 -7.54 -36.51
C ALA A 72 36.91 -6.69 -35.25
N GLN A 73 38.14 -6.23 -35.01
CA GLN A 73 38.44 -5.12 -34.10
C GLN A 73 38.73 -3.85 -34.89
N THR A 74 38.41 -2.69 -34.32
CA THR A 74 39.15 -1.45 -34.60
C THR A 74 39.20 -0.58 -33.35
N GLU A 75 40.39 -0.32 -32.82
CA GLU A 75 40.62 0.69 -31.78
C GLU A 75 40.92 2.05 -32.41
N SER A 76 40.49 3.14 -31.77
CA SER A 76 41.38 4.29 -31.50
C SER A 76 40.71 5.36 -30.62
N SER A 77 41.29 5.59 -29.44
CA SER A 77 41.38 6.84 -28.66
C SER A 77 40.63 8.11 -29.14
N PHE A 78 39.97 8.83 -28.20
CA PHE A 78 40.59 9.99 -27.52
C PHE A 78 39.82 10.41 -26.25
N LEU A 79 40.50 11.13 -25.35
CA LEU A 79 40.03 11.52 -24.00
C LEU A 79 39.52 12.97 -23.96
N ASN A 80 38.56 13.28 -23.07
CA ASN A 80 38.81 14.13 -21.88
C ASN A 80 37.56 14.47 -21.02
N VAL A 81 37.70 14.25 -19.70
CA VAL A 81 37.51 15.22 -18.57
C VAL A 81 36.16 16.01 -18.50
N SER A 82 35.41 16.05 -17.39
CA SER A 82 35.61 15.50 -16.03
C SER A 82 34.33 15.49 -15.16
N THR A 83 34.35 14.68 -14.09
CA THR A 83 33.49 14.80 -12.91
C THR A 83 34.33 14.62 -11.63
N PRO A 84 34.17 15.45 -10.57
CA PRO A 84 34.90 15.29 -9.33
C PRO A 84 34.11 14.51 -8.26
N SER A 85 34.75 13.52 -7.64
CA SER A 85 34.28 12.80 -6.44
C SER A 85 35.27 13.00 -5.29
N LEU A 86 34.82 13.40 -4.09
CA LEU A 86 35.69 13.53 -2.91
C LEU A 86 35.01 13.17 -1.58
N THR A 87 35.42 12.05 -1.02
CA THR A 87 35.44 11.66 0.41
C THR A 87 36.54 10.59 0.60
N PRO A 88 37.03 10.28 1.82
CA PRO A 88 37.00 11.01 3.09
C PRO A 88 38.45 11.47 3.48
N PRO A 89 38.73 11.77 4.77
CA PRO A 89 39.60 10.82 5.50
C PRO A 89 39.21 10.58 6.98
N ILE A 90 39.88 9.61 7.60
CA ILE A 90 39.73 9.14 8.99
C ILE A 90 40.76 9.85 9.91
N PRO A 91 40.43 10.11 11.20
CA PRO A 91 41.42 10.31 12.27
C PRO A 91 41.37 9.20 13.35
N THR A 92 42.53 8.86 13.92
CA THR A 92 42.73 7.81 14.94
C THR A 92 42.90 8.35 16.36
N LEU A 93 42.74 7.46 17.36
CA LEU A 93 42.92 7.72 18.80
C LEU A 93 44.37 8.00 19.24
N PRO A 94 44.55 8.77 20.33
CA PRO A 94 45.61 8.61 21.34
C PRO A 94 45.03 8.18 22.72
N SER A 95 45.87 7.86 23.71
CA SER A 95 45.49 6.96 24.82
C SER A 95 45.92 7.35 26.26
N ILE A 96 45.04 7.05 27.23
CA ILE A 96 45.28 6.58 28.63
C ILE A 96 46.04 7.49 29.63
N LYS A 97 45.39 7.77 30.78
CA LYS A 97 45.82 7.70 32.22
C LYS A 97 44.96 8.66 33.09
N ALA A 98 44.69 8.44 34.39
CA ALA A 98 44.66 7.26 35.28
C ALA A 98 44.00 7.67 36.63
N GLU A 99 43.81 6.71 37.56
CA GLU A 99 43.38 6.88 38.99
C GLU A 99 41.89 7.29 39.19
N GLU A 100 40.99 6.44 39.72
CA GLU A 100 40.83 5.86 41.10
C GLU A 100 40.10 6.83 42.06
N ASP A 101 39.09 6.48 42.85
CA ASP A 101 38.16 5.32 42.94
C ASP A 101 36.81 5.86 43.53
N ASP A 102 35.74 5.15 43.94
CA ASP A 102 35.39 3.78 44.36
C ASP A 102 33.85 3.62 44.04
N THR A 103 33.14 2.48 43.91
CA THR A 103 33.07 1.22 44.66
C THR A 103 32.52 0.06 43.82
N ILE A 104 32.91 -1.16 44.21
CA ILE A 104 32.68 -2.47 43.58
C ILE A 104 31.21 -2.96 43.66
N PHE A 105 30.67 -3.57 42.59
CA PHE A 105 30.23 -4.98 42.66
C PHE A 105 30.21 -5.73 41.31
N SER A 106 30.62 -7.00 41.40
CA SER A 106 31.00 -7.93 40.32
C SER A 106 29.96 -8.19 39.23
N GLY A 107 30.44 -8.45 38.01
CA GLY A 107 29.60 -8.92 36.90
C GLY A 107 29.04 -10.33 37.12
N SER A 108 27.73 -10.48 36.87
CA SER A 108 27.02 -11.76 36.84
C SER A 108 25.96 -11.73 35.74
N PHE A 109 26.40 -11.91 34.49
CA PHE A 109 25.51 -11.89 33.31
C PHE A 109 25.89 -12.96 32.26
N PHE A 110 27.18 -13.10 31.95
CA PHE A 110 27.64 -14.06 30.91
C PHE A 110 27.84 -15.51 31.39
N SER A 111 27.78 -15.78 32.70
CA SER A 111 27.79 -17.14 33.26
C SER A 111 26.43 -17.86 33.20
N LYS A 112 25.37 -17.20 32.70
CA LYS A 112 24.02 -17.77 32.57
C LYS A 112 23.70 -18.40 31.21
N LEU A 113 24.61 -18.36 30.23
CA LEU A 113 24.32 -18.78 28.85
C LEU A 113 24.87 -20.14 28.43
N PHE A 114 25.96 -20.65 29.06
CA PHE A 114 26.53 -21.96 28.72
C PHE A 114 27.17 -22.67 29.92
N PRO A 115 26.56 -23.75 30.46
CA PRO A 115 27.16 -24.54 31.53
C PRO A 115 27.19 -26.07 31.30
N TRP A 116 27.19 -26.57 30.07
CA TRP A 116 27.47 -28.00 29.79
C TRP A 116 28.59 -28.21 28.76
N PHE A 117 29.82 -28.02 29.23
CA PHE A 117 30.97 -28.84 28.80
C PHE A 117 31.64 -29.37 30.09
N SER A 118 31.98 -30.65 30.11
CA SER A 118 32.00 -31.46 31.34
C SER A 118 33.37 -31.64 31.98
N ALA A 119 33.39 -31.95 33.28
CA ALA A 119 34.27 -32.98 33.87
C ALA A 119 33.80 -33.38 35.29
N ASN A 120 34.18 -34.59 35.73
CA ASN A 120 34.04 -35.12 37.09
C ASN A 120 35.00 -34.37 38.08
N ASP A 121 35.10 -34.62 39.39
CA ASP A 121 34.98 -35.90 40.13
C ASP A 121 34.90 -35.76 41.67
N GLN A 122 34.67 -36.91 42.33
CA GLN A 122 35.00 -37.30 43.71
C GLN A 122 34.46 -36.57 44.98
N GLU A 123 33.84 -37.41 45.84
CA GLU A 123 34.10 -37.62 47.27
C GLU A 123 33.82 -36.57 48.39
N SER A 124 32.94 -37.01 49.30
CA SER A 124 33.17 -37.20 50.76
C SER A 124 32.52 -36.26 51.80
N SER A 125 31.79 -36.93 52.70
CA SER A 125 31.82 -36.79 54.16
C SER A 125 30.88 -35.80 54.90
N ASN A 126 30.11 -36.41 55.80
CA ASN A 126 29.91 -36.07 57.22
C ASN A 126 29.06 -34.87 57.68
N ASN A 127 28.00 -35.24 58.42
CA ASN A 127 27.58 -34.70 59.73
C ASN A 127 26.99 -33.28 59.80
N SER A 128 25.84 -33.00 60.41
CA SER A 128 24.97 -33.79 61.31
C SER A 128 23.90 -32.88 61.94
N ALA A 129 22.84 -33.52 62.46
CA ALA A 129 22.15 -33.21 63.73
C ALA A 129 20.89 -32.30 63.78
N ASN A 130 19.88 -32.90 64.44
CA ASN A 130 18.70 -32.35 65.11
C ASN A 130 17.40 -32.23 64.27
N ASN A 131 16.33 -33.00 64.53
CA ASN A 131 15.54 -33.29 65.77
C ASN A 131 14.48 -32.20 66.03
N ALA A 132 13.22 -32.49 66.39
CA ALA A 132 12.44 -33.74 66.51
C ALA A 132 10.92 -33.39 66.40
N ALA A 133 9.89 -34.23 66.57
CA ALA A 133 9.75 -35.61 67.07
C ALA A 133 8.46 -36.28 66.52
N GLY A 134 8.25 -37.58 66.77
CA GLY A 134 6.98 -38.29 66.53
C GLY A 134 7.11 -39.80 66.70
N GLU A 135 6.43 -40.38 67.70
CA GLU A 135 6.53 -41.80 68.04
C GLU A 135 5.55 -42.64 67.19
N LYS A 136 5.97 -43.75 66.56
CA LYS A 136 6.22 -45.10 67.12
C LYS A 136 4.96 -45.79 67.69
N GLU A 137 4.35 -46.64 66.88
CA GLU A 137 3.94 -47.99 67.30
C GLU A 137 4.52 -49.01 66.32
N THR A 138 4.75 -50.23 66.79
CA THR A 138 5.42 -51.32 66.04
C THR A 138 4.58 -52.59 66.10
N PHE A 139 4.24 -53.15 64.95
CA PHE A 139 3.79 -54.54 64.84
C PHE A 139 4.83 -55.32 64.04
N ASP A 140 5.37 -56.36 64.68
CA ASP A 140 6.42 -57.20 64.13
C ASP A 140 5.78 -58.48 63.55
N THR A 141 5.85 -58.65 62.24
CA THR A 141 5.51 -59.90 61.54
C THR A 141 6.57 -60.16 60.47
N GLN A 142 7.14 -61.36 60.47
CA GLN A 142 8.23 -61.74 59.56
C GLN A 142 7.77 -61.74 58.08
N PRO A 143 8.66 -61.44 57.13
CA PRO A 143 8.29 -61.27 55.73
C PRO A 143 7.90 -62.59 55.05
N GLU A 144 6.87 -62.52 54.21
CA GLU A 144 6.60 -63.55 53.21
C GLU A 144 7.58 -63.43 52.03
N TRP A 145 7.97 -64.57 51.46
CA TRP A 145 9.09 -64.65 50.52
C TRP A 145 8.61 -64.42 49.08
N ALA A 146 8.14 -63.19 48.79
CA ALA A 146 7.57 -62.82 47.49
C ALA A 146 8.22 -61.58 46.84
N ASP A 147 8.62 -60.57 47.61
CA ASP A 147 8.99 -59.24 47.08
C ASP A 147 10.30 -59.21 46.27
N THR A 148 11.20 -60.20 46.44
CA THR A 148 12.52 -60.18 45.79
C THR A 148 12.46 -60.37 44.27
N GLU A 149 11.61 -61.26 43.76
CA GLU A 149 11.53 -61.52 42.31
C GLU A 149 10.92 -60.34 41.56
N PHE A 150 9.83 -59.76 42.09
CA PHE A 150 9.21 -58.55 41.54
C PHE A 150 10.19 -57.37 41.44
N SER A 151 11.04 -57.17 42.46
CA SER A 151 12.04 -56.09 42.46
C SER A 151 13.06 -56.21 41.31
N GLY A 152 13.38 -57.44 40.90
CA GLY A 152 14.29 -57.71 39.78
C GLY A 152 13.70 -57.32 38.43
N VAL A 153 12.43 -57.70 38.19
CA VAL A 153 11.75 -57.39 36.91
C VAL A 153 11.58 -55.88 36.71
N PHE A 154 11.18 -55.14 37.75
CA PHE A 154 11.08 -53.67 37.67
C PHE A 154 12.42 -52.99 37.36
N MET A 155 13.53 -53.49 37.91
CA MET A 155 14.87 -52.97 37.60
C MET A 155 15.27 -53.25 36.14
N LEU A 156 14.91 -54.42 35.59
CA LEU A 156 15.20 -54.79 34.20
C LEU A 156 14.31 -54.03 33.20
N VAL A 157 13.04 -53.75 33.53
CA VAL A 157 12.18 -52.83 32.76
C VAL A 157 12.79 -51.43 32.70
N ALA A 158 13.28 -50.91 33.82
CA ALA A 158 13.97 -49.61 33.87
C ALA A 158 15.34 -49.61 33.14
N GLU A 159 16.00 -50.77 33.00
CA GLU A 159 17.18 -50.93 32.14
C GLU A 159 16.79 -50.85 30.66
N ILE A 160 15.76 -51.60 30.23
CA ILE A 160 15.22 -51.55 28.87
C ILE A 160 14.78 -50.12 28.49
N GLU A 161 14.03 -49.43 29.36
CA GLU A 161 13.53 -48.08 29.06
C GLU A 161 14.65 -47.03 28.91
N ARG A 162 15.82 -47.24 29.54
CA ARG A 162 17.04 -46.43 29.30
C ARG A 162 17.74 -46.80 28.00
N LEU A 163 17.74 -48.09 27.65
CA LEU A 163 18.36 -48.60 26.42
C LEU A 163 17.53 -48.28 25.17
N LEU A 164 16.19 -48.16 25.26
CA LEU A 164 15.28 -47.92 24.13
C LEU A 164 15.73 -46.84 23.15
N ILE A 165 16.32 -45.75 23.64
CA ILE A 165 16.79 -44.61 22.80
C ILE A 165 18.32 -44.63 22.61
N SER A 166 19.07 -45.25 23.53
CA SER A 166 20.54 -45.18 23.55
C SER A 166 21.24 -46.38 22.87
N ASN A 167 20.61 -47.56 22.88
CA ASN A 167 21.01 -48.77 22.17
C ASN A 167 19.79 -49.71 22.00
N PRO A 168 19.00 -49.56 20.91
CA PRO A 168 17.78 -50.35 20.69
C PRO A 168 18.05 -51.84 20.59
N ASP A 169 19.19 -52.26 20.06
CA ASP A 169 19.53 -53.69 19.95
C ASP A 169 19.87 -54.32 21.32
N ALA A 170 20.53 -53.59 22.22
CA ALA A 170 20.69 -54.06 23.60
C ALA A 170 19.35 -54.05 24.37
N ALA A 171 18.48 -53.07 24.10
CA ALA A 171 17.11 -53.08 24.64
C ALA A 171 16.31 -54.30 24.15
N ARG A 172 16.55 -54.73 22.90
CA ARG A 172 15.94 -55.90 22.26
C ARG A 172 16.40 -57.21 22.89
N GLU A 173 17.70 -57.38 23.15
CA GLU A 173 18.22 -58.54 23.88
C GLU A 173 17.62 -58.61 25.30
N ARG A 174 17.68 -57.51 26.06
CA ARG A 174 17.11 -57.43 27.42
C ARG A 174 15.62 -57.69 27.48
N TYR A 175 14.87 -57.23 26.49
CA TYR A 175 13.43 -57.47 26.42
C TYR A 175 13.10 -58.96 26.33
N LEU A 176 13.85 -59.73 25.53
CA LEU A 176 13.65 -61.17 25.36
C LEU A 176 14.01 -61.97 26.61
N GLU A 177 15.06 -61.56 27.35
CA GLU A 177 15.45 -62.18 28.62
C GLU A 177 14.31 -62.18 29.65
N ILE A 178 13.44 -61.15 29.63
CA ILE A 178 12.33 -60.99 30.57
C ILE A 178 10.93 -61.17 29.97
N GLU A 179 10.77 -61.31 28.64
CA GLU A 179 9.47 -61.21 27.97
C GLU A 179 8.42 -62.14 28.59
N TYR A 180 8.78 -63.40 28.88
CA TYR A 180 7.85 -64.35 29.51
C TYR A 180 7.33 -63.89 30.88
N GLN A 181 8.15 -63.14 31.63
CA GLN A 181 7.87 -62.65 32.99
C GLN A 181 6.98 -61.39 33.00
N LEU A 182 6.92 -60.65 31.89
CA LEU A 182 6.12 -59.42 31.77
C LEU A 182 4.62 -59.71 31.61
N GLU A 183 3.78 -58.94 32.29
CA GLU A 183 2.34 -58.91 32.02
C GLU A 183 2.04 -58.49 30.58
N VAL A 184 0.94 -58.98 30.01
CA VAL A 184 0.58 -58.80 28.59
C VAL A 184 0.56 -57.32 28.17
N GLU A 185 0.12 -56.41 29.04
CA GLU A 185 0.01 -54.99 28.70
C GLU A 185 1.38 -54.27 28.72
N GLU A 186 2.22 -54.53 29.73
CA GLU A 186 3.60 -54.01 29.77
C GLU A 186 4.49 -54.62 28.67
N ARG A 187 4.35 -55.93 28.46
CA ARG A 187 4.97 -56.66 27.35
C ARG A 187 4.67 -55.99 26.01
N THR A 188 3.41 -55.64 25.78
CA THR A 188 2.98 -54.97 24.54
C THR A 188 3.47 -53.52 24.46
N ARG A 189 3.43 -52.75 25.57
CA ARG A 189 4.02 -51.39 25.64
C ARG A 189 5.48 -51.40 25.17
N LEU A 190 6.29 -52.26 25.79
CA LEU A 190 7.72 -52.35 25.51
C LEU A 190 8.00 -52.90 24.10
N LYS A 191 7.27 -53.93 23.61
CA LYS A 191 7.44 -54.43 22.22
C LYS A 191 7.10 -53.34 21.19
N VAL A 192 6.00 -52.60 21.35
CA VAL A 192 5.63 -51.47 20.46
C VAL A 192 6.67 -50.34 20.48
N GLN A 193 7.15 -49.96 21.66
CA GLN A 193 8.20 -48.93 21.81
C GLN A 193 9.50 -49.37 21.13
N LEU A 194 9.93 -50.60 21.38
CA LEU A 194 11.15 -51.19 20.85
C LEU A 194 11.11 -51.30 19.31
N LEU A 195 10.03 -51.85 18.75
CA LEU A 195 9.82 -51.96 17.31
C LEU A 195 9.89 -50.58 16.62
N TYR A 196 9.33 -49.53 17.25
CA TYR A 196 9.43 -48.17 16.72
C TYR A 196 10.89 -47.67 16.67
N GLN A 197 11.68 -47.89 17.73
CA GLN A 197 13.09 -47.44 17.80
C GLN A 197 14.03 -48.26 16.90
N LEU A 198 13.70 -49.54 16.64
CA LEU A 198 14.34 -50.39 15.63
C LEU A 198 13.97 -50.02 14.18
N ASN A 199 13.06 -49.05 13.98
CA ASN A 199 12.49 -48.64 12.70
C ASN A 199 11.57 -49.67 12.02
N GLU A 200 11.11 -50.68 12.77
CA GLU A 200 10.08 -51.63 12.36
C GLU A 200 8.66 -51.01 12.47
N TRP A 201 8.46 -49.84 11.86
CA TRP A 201 7.24 -49.04 12.05
C TRP A 201 5.95 -49.79 11.68
N SER A 202 5.98 -50.61 10.62
CA SER A 202 4.84 -51.43 10.21
C SER A 202 4.49 -52.51 11.25
N SER A 203 5.49 -53.09 11.91
CA SER A 203 5.31 -54.06 13.02
C SER A 203 4.73 -53.36 14.25
N ALA A 204 5.24 -52.17 14.57
CA ALA A 204 4.76 -51.35 15.68
C ALA A 204 3.30 -50.88 15.48
N GLU A 205 2.93 -50.49 14.26
CA GLU A 205 1.56 -50.13 13.87
C GLU A 205 0.59 -51.29 14.07
N LEU A 206 0.86 -52.46 13.48
CA LEU A 206 -0.02 -53.63 13.58
C LEU A 206 -0.22 -54.10 15.03
N LEU A 207 0.84 -54.11 15.83
CA LEU A 207 0.76 -54.51 17.24
C LEU A 207 0.02 -53.48 18.10
N ALA A 208 0.21 -52.18 17.82
CA ALA A 208 -0.51 -51.11 18.50
C ALA A 208 -2.00 -51.10 18.13
N GLU A 209 -2.36 -51.26 16.85
CA GLU A 209 -3.77 -51.36 16.42
C GLU A 209 -4.48 -52.57 17.06
N ALA A 210 -3.82 -53.74 17.09
CA ALA A 210 -4.35 -54.92 17.77
C ALA A 210 -4.65 -54.64 19.25
N PHE A 211 -3.67 -54.09 19.99
CA PHE A 211 -3.84 -53.72 21.40
C PHE A 211 -4.99 -52.72 21.59
N LEU A 212 -5.03 -51.65 20.80
CA LEU A 212 -6.04 -50.60 20.91
C LEU A 212 -7.45 -51.09 20.52
N SER A 213 -7.56 -52.15 19.72
CA SER A 213 -8.84 -52.81 19.44
C SER A 213 -9.33 -53.67 20.61
N GLU A 214 -8.45 -54.40 21.30
CA GLU A 214 -8.78 -55.34 22.37
C GLU A 214 -8.83 -54.71 23.78
N ARG A 215 -8.01 -53.69 24.05
CA ARG A 215 -7.66 -53.20 25.41
C ARG A 215 -8.00 -51.71 25.62
N GLN A 216 -9.11 -51.22 25.07
CA GLN A 216 -9.52 -49.81 25.10
C GLN A 216 -9.63 -49.13 26.49
N GLN A 217 -9.66 -49.92 27.57
CA GLN A 217 -9.75 -49.42 28.97
C GLN A 217 -8.40 -49.52 29.73
N SER A 218 -7.32 -49.93 29.07
CA SER A 218 -5.99 -50.03 29.68
C SER A 218 -5.43 -48.63 30.03
N PRO A 219 -4.74 -48.46 31.18
CA PRO A 219 -3.99 -47.23 31.45
C PRO A 219 -2.84 -47.00 30.47
N LEU A 220 -2.41 -48.02 29.70
CA LEU A 220 -1.36 -47.92 28.68
C LEU A 220 -1.89 -47.53 27.28
N THR A 221 -3.21 -47.44 27.11
CA THR A 221 -3.86 -46.96 25.88
C THR A 221 -3.28 -45.62 25.36
N PRO A 222 -3.00 -44.58 26.18
CA PRO A 222 -2.44 -43.31 25.71
C PRO A 222 -1.06 -43.45 25.08
N ILE A 223 -0.14 -44.17 25.74
CA ILE A 223 1.24 -44.31 25.26
C ILE A 223 1.31 -45.21 24.02
N ILE A 224 0.47 -46.24 23.94
CA ILE A 224 0.38 -47.09 22.73
C ILE A 224 -0.29 -46.33 21.57
N PHE A 225 -1.28 -45.46 21.82
CA PHE A 225 -1.84 -44.58 20.78
C PHE A 225 -0.83 -43.53 20.29
N TYR A 226 0.01 -43.00 21.17
CA TYR A 226 1.13 -42.14 20.79
C TYR A 226 2.12 -42.86 19.87
N TYR A 227 2.58 -44.07 20.22
CA TYR A 227 3.51 -44.83 19.39
C TYR A 227 2.89 -45.33 18.08
N LEU A 228 1.58 -45.62 18.03
CA LEU A 228 0.86 -45.83 16.76
C LEU A 228 0.98 -44.60 15.86
N ASN A 229 0.67 -43.41 16.38
CA ASN A 229 0.72 -42.18 15.58
C ASN A 229 2.16 -41.83 15.14
N LYS A 230 3.18 -42.11 15.96
CA LYS A 230 4.60 -42.06 15.55
C LYS A 230 4.91 -43.03 14.40
N ALA A 231 4.49 -44.29 14.50
CA ALA A 231 4.70 -45.29 13.47
C ALA A 231 4.00 -44.94 12.13
N LEU A 232 2.79 -44.37 12.19
CA LEU A 232 2.08 -43.82 11.04
C LEU A 232 2.83 -42.64 10.43
N GLN A 233 3.28 -41.69 11.25
CA GLN A 233 4.04 -40.51 10.81
C GLN A 233 5.32 -40.90 10.07
N SER A 234 6.14 -41.81 10.62
CA SER A 234 7.39 -42.27 9.97
C SER A 234 7.14 -42.98 8.64
N GLN A 235 5.97 -43.62 8.46
CA GLN A 235 5.54 -44.22 7.20
C GLN A 235 4.88 -43.24 6.23
N ASN A 236 4.81 -41.93 6.56
CA ASN A 236 4.08 -40.90 5.80
C ASN A 236 2.58 -41.22 5.63
N LYS A 237 1.98 -41.95 6.59
CA LYS A 237 0.54 -42.17 6.68
C LYS A 237 -0.12 -41.02 7.44
N ALA A 238 -1.42 -40.81 7.21
CA ALA A 238 -2.21 -39.90 8.04
C ALA A 238 -2.32 -40.44 9.48
N LEU A 239 -2.49 -39.55 10.46
CA LEU A 239 -2.61 -39.95 11.87
C LEU A 239 -3.96 -40.63 12.12
N SER A 240 -4.05 -41.34 13.25
CA SER A 240 -5.28 -42.04 13.63
C SER A 240 -6.39 -41.04 13.99
N GLN A 241 -7.51 -41.12 13.27
CA GLN A 241 -8.64 -40.19 13.38
C GLN A 241 -9.58 -40.52 14.57
N ASN A 242 -9.15 -41.35 15.52
CA ASN A 242 -9.92 -41.66 16.72
C ASN A 242 -9.88 -40.49 17.72
N LEU A 243 -10.87 -39.61 17.62
CA LEU A 243 -10.98 -38.38 18.43
C LEU A 243 -10.95 -38.64 19.95
N VAL A 244 -11.56 -39.74 20.42
CA VAL A 244 -11.60 -40.08 21.85
C VAL A 244 -10.19 -40.42 22.36
N LEU A 245 -9.45 -41.23 21.60
CA LEU A 245 -8.07 -41.56 21.94
C LEU A 245 -7.13 -40.36 21.77
N ARG A 246 -7.37 -39.50 20.78
CA ARG A 246 -6.62 -38.25 20.55
C ARG A 246 -6.75 -37.28 21.74
N GLU A 247 -7.97 -37.07 22.23
CA GLU A 247 -8.23 -36.23 23.41
C GLU A 247 -7.66 -36.85 24.70
N LEU A 248 -7.87 -38.16 24.91
CA LEU A 248 -7.32 -38.88 26.06
C LEU A 248 -5.79 -38.78 26.11
N THR A 249 -5.13 -39.02 24.97
CA THR A 249 -3.66 -39.04 24.84
C THR A 249 -3.06 -37.66 25.08
N ALA A 250 -3.64 -36.61 24.49
CA ALA A 250 -3.22 -35.22 24.73
C ALA A 250 -3.35 -34.79 26.21
N LYS A 251 -4.20 -35.44 27.01
CA LYS A 251 -4.41 -35.12 28.43
C LYS A 251 -3.60 -35.98 29.41
N THR A 252 -3.18 -37.18 29.03
CA THR A 252 -2.68 -38.21 29.96
C THR A 252 -1.24 -38.66 29.75
N LEU A 253 -0.60 -38.34 28.60
CA LEU A 253 0.82 -38.62 28.39
C LEU A 253 1.73 -37.89 29.40
N GLU A 254 2.90 -38.48 29.68
CA GLU A 254 4.03 -37.82 30.34
C GLU A 254 4.45 -36.53 29.59
N PRO A 255 4.91 -35.47 30.28
CA PRO A 255 5.06 -34.13 29.70
C PRO A 255 5.88 -34.07 28.40
N ASN A 256 7.04 -34.73 28.36
CA ASN A 256 7.88 -34.76 27.15
C ASN A 256 7.15 -35.40 25.95
N LEU A 257 6.42 -36.51 26.18
CA LEU A 257 5.65 -37.20 25.14
C LEU A 257 4.40 -36.40 24.76
N ARG A 258 3.79 -35.70 25.73
CA ARG A 258 2.62 -34.83 25.52
C ARG A 258 2.96 -33.63 24.64
N SER A 259 4.12 -32.99 24.88
CA SER A 259 4.69 -31.92 24.04
C SER A 259 4.93 -32.41 22.61
N ASP A 260 5.70 -33.49 22.42
CA ASP A 260 5.97 -34.05 21.09
C ASP A 260 4.68 -34.49 20.36
N TYR A 261 3.70 -35.03 21.08
CA TYR A 261 2.40 -35.39 20.52
C TYR A 261 1.62 -34.16 20.05
N LEU A 262 1.53 -33.10 20.86
CA LEU A 262 0.93 -31.83 20.45
C LEU A 262 1.73 -31.17 19.30
N HIS A 263 3.04 -31.42 19.22
CA HIS A 263 3.85 -31.10 18.05
C HIS A 263 3.33 -31.79 16.79
N MET A 264 3.25 -33.12 16.81
CA MET A 264 2.73 -33.95 15.72
C MET A 264 1.29 -33.59 15.30
N LEU A 265 0.37 -33.37 16.24
CA LEU A 265 -1.04 -33.07 15.93
C LEU A 265 -1.24 -31.70 15.27
N SER A 266 -0.43 -30.70 15.65
CA SER A 266 -0.43 -29.38 15.00
C SER A 266 0.16 -29.45 13.60
N ASP A 267 1.24 -30.21 13.41
CA ASP A 267 1.91 -30.28 12.11
C ASP A 267 1.04 -31.06 11.10
N GLU A 268 0.25 -32.05 11.55
CA GLU A 268 -0.84 -32.64 10.75
C GLU A 268 -1.87 -31.58 10.35
N ALA A 269 -2.35 -30.76 11.29
CA ALA A 269 -3.35 -29.72 11.01
C ALA A 269 -2.84 -28.68 10.00
N LEU A 270 -1.57 -28.27 10.08
CA LEU A 270 -0.93 -27.40 9.09
C LEU A 270 -0.87 -28.04 7.70
N LEU A 271 -0.55 -29.34 7.60
CA LEU A 271 -0.56 -30.08 6.32
C LEU A 271 -1.97 -30.22 5.73
N GLN A 272 -3.01 -30.25 6.56
CA GLN A 272 -4.42 -30.22 6.15
C GLN A 272 -4.94 -28.80 5.83
N GLY A 273 -4.17 -27.75 6.16
CA GLY A 273 -4.54 -26.35 5.98
C GLY A 273 -5.36 -25.73 7.12
N ASP A 274 -5.57 -26.45 8.23
CA ASP A 274 -6.25 -25.94 9.42
C ASP A 274 -5.25 -25.25 10.37
N LEU A 275 -4.97 -23.98 10.05
CA LEU A 275 -4.15 -23.11 10.89
C LEU A 275 -4.75 -22.88 12.29
N PHE A 276 -6.08 -22.94 12.45
CA PHE A 276 -6.73 -22.68 13.73
C PHE A 276 -6.48 -23.84 14.70
N THR A 277 -6.73 -25.08 14.27
CA THR A 277 -6.47 -26.29 15.06
C THR A 277 -4.97 -26.47 15.34
N ALA A 278 -4.09 -26.11 14.39
CA ALA A 278 -2.64 -26.08 14.62
C ALA A 278 -2.24 -25.12 15.76
N ILE A 279 -2.77 -23.90 15.74
CA ILE A 279 -2.55 -22.90 16.79
C ILE A 279 -3.12 -23.38 18.14
N GLN A 280 -4.26 -24.08 18.16
CA GLN A 280 -4.83 -24.63 19.39
C GLN A 280 -3.89 -25.62 20.07
N TYR A 281 -3.33 -26.61 19.36
CA TYR A 281 -2.43 -27.59 19.99
C TYR A 281 -1.14 -26.97 20.55
N ARG A 282 -0.57 -25.94 19.88
CA ARG A 282 0.57 -25.14 20.40
C ARG A 282 0.18 -24.31 21.63
N LEU A 283 -1.09 -23.89 21.75
CA LEU A 283 -1.60 -23.17 22.91
C LEU A 283 -1.96 -24.09 24.08
N ASP A 284 -2.49 -25.28 23.82
CA ASP A 284 -2.73 -26.32 24.83
C ASP A 284 -1.41 -26.69 25.53
N GLU A 285 -0.34 -26.90 24.75
CA GLU A 285 1.01 -27.16 25.24
C GLU A 285 1.53 -26.03 26.15
N LEU A 286 1.37 -24.77 25.73
CA LEU A 286 1.79 -23.58 26.48
C LEU A 286 0.92 -23.31 27.72
N SER A 287 -0.35 -23.75 27.70
CA SER A 287 -1.31 -23.57 28.80
C SER A 287 -1.06 -24.48 30.00
N ASN A 288 -0.39 -25.62 29.78
CA ASN A 288 -0.18 -26.63 30.80
C ASN A 288 1.21 -26.47 31.43
N VAL A 289 1.25 -26.32 32.76
CA VAL A 289 2.44 -26.01 33.57
C VAL A 289 3.59 -27.01 33.38
N GLU A 290 3.27 -28.25 33.02
CA GLU A 290 4.27 -29.31 32.81
C GLU A 290 4.96 -29.20 31.45
N THR A 291 4.21 -28.86 30.39
CA THR A 291 4.68 -28.78 28.99
C THR A 291 5.09 -27.36 28.56
N ALA A 292 4.67 -26.32 29.28
CA ALA A 292 4.98 -24.92 28.94
C ALA A 292 6.48 -24.56 28.93
N LYS A 293 7.35 -25.45 29.43
CA LYS A 293 8.82 -25.33 29.34
C LYS A 293 9.41 -25.86 28.03
N MET A 294 8.62 -26.57 27.22
CA MET A 294 9.02 -27.28 26.00
C MET A 294 8.51 -26.55 24.74
N ALA A 295 7.36 -25.89 24.85
CA ALA A 295 6.74 -25.10 23.78
C ALA A 295 7.67 -24.02 23.19
N ASP A 296 7.54 -23.73 21.90
CA ASP A 296 8.20 -22.62 21.19
C ASP A 296 7.23 -21.43 20.98
N PRO A 297 7.33 -20.33 21.79
CA PRO A 297 6.52 -19.14 21.61
C PRO A 297 6.84 -18.37 20.33
N GLU A 298 8.03 -18.51 19.73
CA GLU A 298 8.38 -17.89 18.45
C GLU A 298 7.78 -18.64 17.26
N GLN A 299 7.65 -19.97 17.30
CA GLN A 299 6.86 -20.73 16.32
C GLN A 299 5.38 -20.38 16.44
N LEU A 300 4.82 -20.38 17.67
CA LEU A 300 3.45 -19.96 17.89
C LEU A 300 3.18 -18.52 17.43
N LEU A 301 4.10 -17.58 17.70
CA LEU A 301 4.01 -16.20 17.21
C LEU A 301 4.28 -16.05 15.71
N ARG A 302 4.82 -17.05 15.02
CA ARG A 302 4.83 -17.12 13.55
C ARG A 302 3.44 -17.51 13.03
N LEU A 303 2.87 -18.61 13.53
CA LEU A 303 1.52 -19.07 13.16
C LEU A 303 0.44 -18.02 13.43
N LEU A 304 0.48 -17.36 14.60
CA LEU A 304 -0.46 -16.27 14.96
C LEU A 304 -0.39 -15.03 14.03
N LYS A 305 0.65 -14.88 13.20
CA LYS A 305 0.74 -13.81 12.18
C LYS A 305 0.16 -14.21 10.83
N GLU A 306 -0.10 -15.50 10.61
CA GLU A 306 -0.68 -16.05 9.37
C GLU A 306 -2.22 -16.04 9.39
N VAL A 307 -2.81 -15.88 10.57
CA VAL A 307 -4.25 -15.66 10.80
C VAL A 307 -4.74 -14.44 10.01
N GLN A 308 -5.88 -14.57 9.30
CA GLN A 308 -6.37 -13.53 8.38
C GLN A 308 -7.57 -12.73 8.91
N PHE A 309 -8.35 -13.31 9.83
CA PHE A 309 -9.55 -12.69 10.38
C PHE A 309 -9.36 -12.26 11.85
N VAL A 310 -10.05 -11.19 12.25
CA VAL A 310 -9.92 -10.59 13.60
C VAL A 310 -10.71 -11.41 14.62
N GLU A 311 -11.76 -12.06 14.12
CA GLU A 311 -12.68 -12.97 14.77
C GLU A 311 -11.95 -14.24 15.23
N GLU A 312 -11.04 -14.78 14.40
CA GLU A 312 -10.18 -15.93 14.74
C GLU A 312 -9.28 -15.62 15.93
N LEU A 313 -8.55 -14.50 15.88
CA LEU A 313 -7.76 -14.00 17.01
C LEU A 313 -8.62 -13.69 18.25
N HIS A 314 -9.88 -13.31 18.07
CA HIS A 314 -10.79 -13.08 19.19
C HIS A 314 -11.19 -14.39 19.88
N ASN A 315 -11.52 -15.42 19.10
CA ASN A 315 -11.85 -16.75 19.61
C ASN A 315 -10.65 -17.38 20.33
N ILE A 316 -9.45 -17.29 19.75
CA ILE A 316 -8.18 -17.71 20.38
C ILE A 316 -7.99 -17.01 21.74
N SER A 317 -8.17 -15.69 21.79
CA SER A 317 -8.05 -14.90 23.03
C SER A 317 -9.13 -15.23 24.09
N ILE A 318 -10.36 -15.56 23.68
CA ILE A 318 -11.43 -16.00 24.59
C ILE A 318 -11.17 -17.40 25.15
N ASN A 319 -10.68 -18.32 24.33
CA ASN A 319 -10.48 -19.72 24.72
C ASN A 319 -9.32 -19.91 25.72
N PHE A 320 -8.31 -19.03 25.67
CA PHE A 320 -7.13 -19.09 26.53
C PHE A 320 -6.97 -17.81 27.38
N PRO A 321 -7.93 -17.46 28.27
CA PRO A 321 -7.95 -16.18 28.97
C PRO A 321 -6.80 -16.03 29.97
N ASN A 322 -6.29 -17.15 30.50
CA ASN A 322 -5.25 -17.19 31.53
C ASN A 322 -3.81 -17.13 30.99
N LEU A 323 -3.61 -17.25 29.67
CA LEU A 323 -2.28 -17.15 29.04
C LEU A 323 -1.87 -15.68 28.87
N THR A 324 -1.19 -15.12 29.88
CA THR A 324 -0.72 -13.72 29.89
C THR A 324 0.02 -13.33 28.61
N TRP A 325 1.01 -14.14 28.20
CA TRP A 325 1.76 -13.96 26.96
C TRP A 325 0.86 -13.81 25.73
N LEU A 326 -0.18 -14.64 25.60
CA LEU A 326 -1.11 -14.56 24.47
C LEU A 326 -1.90 -13.24 24.51
N GLN A 327 -2.42 -12.86 25.69
CA GLN A 327 -3.20 -11.62 25.83
C GLN A 327 -2.35 -10.36 25.61
N GLU A 328 -1.03 -10.41 25.81
CA GLU A 328 -0.09 -9.35 25.41
C GLU A 328 0.11 -9.27 23.89
N GLN A 329 0.25 -10.41 23.20
CA GLN A 329 0.47 -10.42 21.74
C GLN A 329 -0.78 -10.02 20.94
N ILE A 330 -1.96 -10.51 21.35
CA ILE A 330 -3.22 -10.41 20.60
C ILE A 330 -3.61 -8.97 20.19
N PRO A 331 -3.55 -7.94 21.07
CA PRO A 331 -3.87 -6.56 20.69
C PRO A 331 -2.99 -6.02 19.55
N SER A 332 -1.71 -6.41 19.49
CA SER A 332 -0.80 -5.98 18.43
C SER A 332 -1.13 -6.62 17.07
N LEU A 333 -1.60 -7.86 17.09
CA LEU A 333 -2.01 -8.63 15.91
C LEU A 333 -3.38 -8.17 15.40
N LYS A 334 -4.36 -8.00 16.31
CA LYS A 334 -5.68 -7.43 16.00
C LYS A 334 -5.56 -6.05 15.36
N LEU A 335 -4.72 -5.15 15.89
CA LEU A 335 -4.52 -3.83 15.31
C LEU A 335 -3.97 -3.89 13.87
N LYS A 336 -2.97 -4.75 13.61
CA LYS A 336 -2.41 -4.96 12.26
C LYS A 336 -3.47 -5.49 11.28
N LEU A 337 -4.29 -6.47 11.70
CA LEU A 337 -5.36 -7.01 10.86
C LEU A 337 -6.50 -5.99 10.62
N LEU A 338 -6.95 -5.27 11.64
CA LEU A 338 -7.98 -4.23 11.49
C LEU A 338 -7.53 -3.11 10.53
N VAL A 339 -6.26 -2.69 10.58
CA VAL A 339 -5.68 -1.74 9.62
C VAL A 339 -5.63 -2.32 8.19
N LYS A 340 -5.21 -3.59 8.03
CA LYS A 340 -5.21 -4.32 6.74
C LYS A 340 -6.62 -4.44 6.15
N GLN A 341 -7.62 -4.70 6.99
CA GLN A 341 -9.05 -4.82 6.64
C GLN A 341 -9.78 -3.46 6.52
N LYS A 342 -9.09 -2.32 6.72
CA LYS A 342 -9.65 -0.95 6.72
C LYS A 342 -10.71 -0.67 7.80
N ARG A 343 -10.80 -1.49 8.86
CA ARG A 343 -11.77 -1.41 9.97
C ARG A 343 -11.41 -0.35 11.01
N TYR A 344 -11.18 0.89 10.57
CA TYR A 344 -10.54 1.92 11.40
C TYR A 344 -11.32 2.30 12.67
N ARG A 345 -12.64 2.15 12.69
CA ARG A 345 -13.44 2.41 13.91
C ARG A 345 -13.03 1.49 15.05
N GLU A 346 -12.90 0.20 14.76
CA GLU A 346 -12.45 -0.81 15.72
C GLU A 346 -10.95 -0.64 16.06
N VAL A 347 -10.15 -0.02 15.16
CA VAL A 347 -8.79 0.42 15.49
C VAL A 347 -8.81 1.51 16.55
N LEU A 348 -9.70 2.50 16.48
CA LEU A 348 -9.85 3.50 17.55
C LEU A 348 -10.33 2.85 18.85
N GLU A 349 -11.39 2.05 18.81
CA GLU A 349 -11.94 1.40 20.01
C GLU A 349 -10.86 0.51 20.71
N LEU A 350 -9.95 -0.11 19.97
CA LEU A 350 -8.79 -0.86 20.49
C LEU A 350 -7.63 0.04 20.96
N VAL A 351 -7.37 1.18 20.31
CA VAL A 351 -6.34 2.15 20.71
C VAL A 351 -6.75 2.89 21.99
N ASP A 352 -8.03 3.25 22.12
CA ASP A 352 -8.60 3.89 23.31
C ASP A 352 -8.50 2.97 24.53
N GLN A 353 -8.89 1.69 24.38
CA GLN A 353 -8.71 0.66 25.42
C GLN A 353 -7.24 0.50 25.85
N ARG A 354 -6.29 0.54 24.90
CA ARG A 354 -4.86 0.50 25.22
C ARG A 354 -4.35 1.79 25.87
N LEU A 355 -4.90 2.95 25.52
CA LEU A 355 -4.54 4.22 26.14
C LEU A 355 -4.92 4.27 27.61
N ASP A 356 -6.12 3.82 27.95
CA ASP A 356 -6.56 3.82 29.34
C ASP A 356 -5.75 2.82 30.19
N LEU A 357 -5.37 1.67 29.62
CA LEU A 357 -4.43 0.74 30.26
C LEU A 357 -3.02 1.35 30.43
N ALA A 358 -2.46 1.99 29.39
CA ALA A 358 -1.14 2.62 29.44
C ALA A 358 -1.08 3.81 30.41
N ARG A 359 -2.20 4.54 30.57
CA ARG A 359 -2.38 5.60 31.58
C ARG A 359 -2.44 5.04 32.99
N VAL A 360 -3.06 3.88 33.20
CA VAL A 360 -3.05 3.17 34.50
C VAL A 360 -1.65 2.63 34.84
N SER A 361 -0.88 2.17 33.85
CA SER A 361 0.51 1.71 34.06
C SER A 361 1.57 2.83 34.02
N ALA A 362 1.17 4.08 33.75
CA ALA A 362 2.05 5.24 33.58
C ALA A 362 3.18 5.08 32.53
N ASP A 363 2.92 4.32 31.45
CA ASP A 363 3.87 4.09 30.36
C ASP A 363 3.86 5.27 29.38
N LEU A 364 4.78 6.23 29.57
CA LEU A 364 4.85 7.45 28.78
C LEU A 364 5.14 7.22 27.29
N GLU A 365 5.94 6.21 26.94
CA GLU A 365 6.28 5.92 25.54
C GLU A 365 5.09 5.29 24.80
N GLN A 366 4.36 4.37 25.44
CA GLN A 366 3.10 3.88 24.88
C GLN A 366 2.02 4.95 24.81
N ILE A 367 1.93 5.86 25.79
CA ILE A 367 0.96 6.97 25.74
C ILE A 367 1.22 7.86 24.52
N GLU A 368 2.45 8.35 24.31
CA GLU A 368 2.75 9.22 23.15
C GLU A 368 2.46 8.51 21.81
N LEU A 369 2.89 7.26 21.66
CA LEU A 369 2.66 6.46 20.46
C LEU A 369 1.15 6.25 20.20
N LEU A 370 0.39 5.87 21.23
CA LEU A 370 -1.04 5.59 21.09
C LEU A 370 -1.86 6.86 20.89
N GLU A 371 -1.51 7.99 21.52
CA GLU A 371 -2.18 9.28 21.25
C GLU A 371 -1.89 9.79 19.83
N GLN A 372 -0.67 9.56 19.30
CA GLN A 372 -0.37 9.82 17.89
C GLN A 372 -1.23 8.94 16.95
N MET A 373 -1.37 7.65 17.26
CA MET A 373 -2.23 6.74 16.50
C MET A 373 -3.72 7.13 16.60
N GLN A 374 -4.21 7.44 17.80
CA GLN A 374 -5.57 7.91 18.04
C GLN A 374 -5.86 9.17 17.22
N SER A 375 -4.98 10.17 17.26
CA SER A 375 -5.11 11.42 16.49
C SER A 375 -5.19 11.18 14.98
N ASN A 376 -4.33 10.29 14.45
CA ASN A 376 -4.32 9.91 13.04
C ASN A 376 -5.63 9.22 12.62
N PHE A 377 -6.07 8.18 13.34
CA PHE A 377 -7.30 7.46 12.99
C PHE A 377 -8.57 8.30 13.25
N THR A 378 -8.60 9.10 14.32
CA THR A 378 -9.70 10.06 14.60
C THR A 378 -9.83 11.07 13.47
N THR A 379 -8.72 11.57 12.94
CA THR A 379 -8.72 12.50 11.81
C THR A 379 -9.13 11.83 10.50
N ALA A 380 -8.87 10.53 10.32
CA ALA A 380 -9.35 9.77 9.17
C ALA A 380 -10.85 9.37 9.25
N LEU A 381 -11.45 9.37 10.45
CA LEU A 381 -12.82 8.89 10.70
C LEU A 381 -13.85 9.98 10.95
N ASN A 382 -13.53 10.99 11.77
CA ASN A 382 -14.45 12.08 12.12
C ASN A 382 -14.47 13.17 11.05
N LEU A 383 -14.55 12.78 9.77
CA LEU A 383 -14.60 13.68 8.62
C LEU A 383 -16.04 14.04 8.27
N ASN A 384 -16.26 15.31 7.88
CA ASN A 384 -17.51 15.70 7.22
C ASN A 384 -17.29 15.64 5.70
N PRO A 385 -17.81 14.62 4.99
CA PRO A 385 -17.59 14.44 3.56
C PRO A 385 -18.24 15.50 2.67
N ARG A 386 -19.04 16.41 3.25
CA ARG A 386 -19.63 17.56 2.54
C ARG A 386 -19.03 18.90 2.94
N ARG A 387 -17.96 18.90 3.74
CA ARG A 387 -17.26 20.10 4.20
C ARG A 387 -15.88 20.22 3.57
N ILE A 388 -15.66 21.28 2.81
CA ILE A 388 -14.43 21.51 2.05
C ILE A 388 -13.77 22.79 2.54
N GLY A 389 -12.46 22.73 2.80
CA GLY A 389 -11.66 23.88 3.20
C GLY A 389 -11.30 24.74 1.99
N VAL A 390 -11.22 26.05 2.19
CA VAL A 390 -10.90 27.01 1.12
C VAL A 390 -9.89 28.02 1.65
N ILE A 391 -8.69 28.08 1.07
CA ILE A 391 -7.63 29.00 1.50
C ILE A 391 -7.32 30.01 0.42
N LEU A 392 -7.60 31.30 0.68
CA LEU A 392 -7.44 32.39 -0.29
C LEU A 392 -6.73 33.61 0.33
N PRO A 393 -6.18 34.54 -0.46
CA PRO A 393 -5.52 35.75 0.03
C PRO A 393 -6.52 36.91 0.20
N LEU A 394 -7.39 36.81 1.20
CA LEU A 394 -8.55 37.69 1.37
C LEU A 394 -8.17 39.09 1.86
N SER A 395 -7.25 39.23 2.82
CA SER A 395 -6.77 40.52 3.32
C SER A 395 -5.70 41.17 2.43
N SER A 396 -5.63 40.85 1.12
CA SER A 396 -4.60 41.40 0.25
C SER A 396 -4.90 42.83 -0.17
N SER A 397 -3.99 43.77 0.15
CA SER A 397 -4.05 45.16 -0.34
C SER A 397 -3.77 45.31 -1.83
N SER A 398 -3.35 44.23 -2.53
CA SER A 398 -3.17 44.26 -3.98
C SER A 398 -4.50 43.98 -4.68
N ALA A 399 -5.06 44.99 -5.34
CA ALA A 399 -6.33 44.87 -6.08
C ALA A 399 -6.35 43.70 -7.08
N LYS A 400 -5.22 43.36 -7.72
CA LYS A 400 -5.11 42.19 -8.60
C LYS A 400 -5.23 40.86 -7.83
N VAL A 401 -4.67 40.77 -6.63
CA VAL A 401 -4.75 39.54 -5.81
C VAL A 401 -6.12 39.38 -5.17
N ALA A 402 -6.70 40.48 -4.67
CA ALA A 402 -8.07 40.52 -4.15
C ALA A 402 -9.10 40.17 -5.24
N GLY A 403 -8.93 40.68 -6.47
CA GLY A 403 -9.76 40.32 -7.63
C GLY A 403 -9.75 38.81 -7.90
N LEU A 404 -8.56 38.20 -8.03
CA LEU A 404 -8.43 36.76 -8.24
C LEU A 404 -9.04 35.92 -7.09
N ALA A 405 -8.96 36.40 -5.84
CA ALA A 405 -9.61 35.76 -4.70
C ALA A 405 -11.16 35.84 -4.81
N GLN A 406 -11.70 36.99 -5.20
CA GLN A 406 -13.14 37.17 -5.39
C GLN A 406 -13.67 36.37 -6.59
N GLU A 407 -12.95 36.33 -7.72
CA GLU A 407 -13.25 35.48 -8.87
C GLU A 407 -13.32 34.00 -8.47
N THR A 408 -12.35 33.56 -7.66
CA THR A 408 -12.31 32.19 -7.11
C THR A 408 -13.52 31.91 -6.20
N LEU A 409 -13.84 32.81 -5.26
CA LEU A 409 -15.03 32.69 -4.40
C LEU A 409 -16.34 32.64 -5.20
N ASN A 410 -16.46 33.49 -6.23
CA ASN A 410 -17.61 33.50 -7.13
C ASN A 410 -17.77 32.13 -7.83
N GLY A 411 -16.69 31.53 -8.31
CA GLY A 411 -16.70 30.21 -8.95
C GLY A 411 -17.17 29.09 -8.01
N LEU A 412 -16.65 29.06 -6.78
CA LEU A 412 -17.08 28.12 -5.73
C LEU A 412 -18.57 28.28 -5.39
N TRP A 413 -19.03 29.53 -5.20
CA TRP A 413 -20.44 29.78 -4.87
C TRP A 413 -21.39 29.41 -6.01
N LEU A 414 -20.99 29.65 -7.27
CA LEU A 414 -21.75 29.22 -8.44
C LEU A 414 -21.85 27.70 -8.56
N ALA A 415 -20.80 26.94 -8.18
CA ALA A 415 -20.84 25.48 -8.15
C ALA A 415 -21.77 24.92 -7.07
N LEU A 416 -21.78 25.52 -5.86
CA LEU A 416 -22.78 25.17 -4.83
C LEU A 416 -24.21 25.34 -5.36
N ARG A 417 -24.50 26.50 -5.97
CA ARG A 417 -25.83 26.80 -6.56
C ARG A 417 -26.17 25.95 -7.78
N ALA A 418 -25.17 25.43 -8.49
CA ALA A 418 -25.37 24.46 -9.57
C ALA A 418 -25.82 23.10 -9.01
N ASN A 419 -25.14 22.61 -7.97
CA ASN A 419 -25.45 21.32 -7.34
C ASN A 419 -26.80 21.32 -6.60
N GLU A 420 -27.16 22.41 -5.92
CA GLU A 420 -28.50 22.58 -5.32
C GLU A 420 -29.61 22.34 -6.35
N LYS A 421 -29.48 22.93 -7.54
CA LYS A 421 -30.49 22.82 -8.59
C LYS A 421 -30.55 21.43 -9.23
N THR A 422 -29.42 20.74 -9.40
CA THR A 422 -29.42 19.36 -9.90
C THR A 422 -30.01 18.40 -8.89
N ALA A 423 -29.70 18.51 -7.60
CA ALA A 423 -30.31 17.69 -6.54
C ALA A 423 -31.83 17.87 -6.45
N LEU A 424 -32.33 19.12 -6.58
CA LEU A 424 -33.77 19.39 -6.65
C LEU A 424 -34.44 18.75 -7.87
N ASN A 425 -33.78 18.78 -9.04
CA ASN A 425 -34.30 18.14 -10.25
C ASN A 425 -34.28 16.60 -10.16
N GLU A 426 -33.19 16.00 -9.67
CA GLU A 426 -33.04 14.54 -9.46
C GLU A 426 -34.20 14.01 -8.58
N ASN A 427 -34.53 14.71 -7.48
CA ASN A 427 -35.63 14.34 -6.57
C ASN A 427 -37.05 14.50 -7.16
N ILE A 428 -37.21 15.25 -8.26
CA ILE A 428 -38.50 15.43 -8.95
C ILE A 428 -38.70 14.35 -10.00
N SER A 429 -37.65 13.96 -10.74
CA SER A 429 -37.74 12.88 -11.75
C SER A 429 -38.15 11.53 -11.17
N ASP A 430 -37.70 11.20 -9.95
CA ASP A 430 -38.06 9.95 -9.26
C ASP A 430 -39.55 9.89 -8.82
N ASN A 431 -40.28 11.02 -8.85
CA ASN A 431 -41.64 11.14 -8.31
C ASN A 431 -42.72 11.50 -9.36
N THR A 432 -42.41 11.50 -10.66
CA THR A 432 -43.33 12.03 -11.70
C THR A 432 -43.95 10.99 -12.64
N THR A 433 -44.67 10.01 -12.07
CA THR A 433 -45.84 9.43 -12.75
C THR A 433 -46.99 10.43 -12.60
N SER A 434 -47.43 11.08 -13.68
CA SER A 434 -48.45 12.15 -13.61
C SER A 434 -49.83 11.63 -13.16
N PRO A 435 -50.67 12.50 -12.57
CA PRO A 435 -51.61 13.26 -13.41
C PRO A 435 -51.47 14.79 -13.29
N LYS A 436 -52.21 15.49 -14.16
CA LYS A 436 -52.31 16.96 -14.21
C LYS A 436 -53.25 17.49 -13.13
N ASN A 437 -53.00 18.71 -12.66
CA ASN A 437 -54.03 19.75 -12.52
C ASN A 437 -53.37 21.14 -12.46
N GLU A 438 -54.15 22.18 -12.77
CA GLU A 438 -53.73 23.59 -12.76
C GLU A 438 -54.23 24.32 -11.49
N ILE A 439 -53.98 25.64 -11.45
CA ILE A 439 -54.57 26.68 -10.56
C ILE A 439 -53.84 26.95 -9.22
N SER A 440 -53.15 28.10 -9.24
CA SER A 440 -53.07 29.19 -8.25
C SER A 440 -53.17 28.97 -6.74
N GLY A 441 -52.30 29.67 -6.00
CA GLY A 441 -52.71 30.43 -4.80
C GLY A 441 -51.93 30.18 -3.51
N ASP A 442 -51.40 31.26 -2.94
CA ASP A 442 -50.99 31.52 -1.54
C ASP A 442 -50.12 30.54 -0.73
N LEU A 443 -49.26 31.14 0.11
CA LEU A 443 -48.64 30.47 1.26
C LEU A 443 -49.62 30.46 2.43
N LEU A 444 -49.87 29.29 3.03
CA LEU A 444 -50.19 29.19 4.46
C LEU A 444 -49.45 28.01 5.10
N LEU A 445 -49.16 28.15 6.39
CA LEU A 445 -48.53 27.16 7.25
C LEU A 445 -49.59 26.35 7.99
N THR A 446 -49.50 25.02 7.97
CA THR A 446 -50.10 24.12 8.96
C THR A 446 -49.23 22.88 9.18
N ASP A 447 -49.16 22.43 10.42
CA ASP A 447 -48.38 21.27 10.85
C ASP A 447 -49.10 19.91 10.64
N ASN A 448 -48.36 18.83 10.91
CA ASN A 448 -48.78 17.43 11.11
C ASN A 448 -49.00 16.55 9.86
N VAL A 449 -47.96 15.80 9.45
CA VAL A 449 -48.13 14.46 8.86
C VAL A 449 -47.13 13.46 9.47
N ILE A 450 -47.68 12.52 10.24
CA ILE A 450 -47.34 11.09 10.39
C ILE A 450 -45.88 10.65 10.12
N THR A 451 -45.25 10.07 11.15
CA THR A 451 -43.95 9.39 11.06
C THR A 451 -43.98 8.14 10.19
N ASN A 452 -43.15 8.09 9.13
CA ASN A 452 -42.96 6.90 8.29
C ASN A 452 -41.45 6.51 8.27
N PRO A 453 -41.01 5.47 9.02
CA PRO A 453 -39.61 5.26 9.39
C PRO A 453 -38.74 4.55 8.33
N GLN A 454 -38.87 4.93 7.05
CA GLN A 454 -38.00 4.47 5.94
C GLN A 454 -37.65 5.59 4.95
N LEU A 455 -37.51 6.83 5.42
CA LEU A 455 -36.99 7.91 4.58
C LEU A 455 -35.46 7.75 4.41
N LYS A 456 -34.98 7.63 3.16
CA LYS A 456 -33.54 7.68 2.84
C LYS A 456 -32.91 8.88 3.54
N LYS A 457 -31.89 8.66 4.38
CA LYS A 457 -31.20 9.68 5.17
C LYS A 457 -30.64 10.77 4.25
N THR A 458 -31.33 11.91 4.16
CA THR A 458 -30.98 13.00 3.26
C THR A 458 -29.65 13.62 3.67
N ALA A 459 -28.58 13.26 2.96
CA ALA A 459 -27.25 13.76 3.26
C ALA A 459 -27.23 15.30 3.24
N GLY A 460 -26.62 15.90 4.27
CA GLY A 460 -26.74 17.32 4.60
C GLY A 460 -26.20 18.31 3.55
N PRO A 461 -26.32 19.62 3.81
CA PRO A 461 -25.83 20.66 2.89
C PRO A 461 -24.32 20.56 2.67
N TRP A 462 -23.85 21.17 1.57
CA TRP A 462 -22.42 21.34 1.30
C TRP A 462 -21.92 22.61 1.99
N GLU A 463 -20.80 22.48 2.71
CA GLU A 463 -20.21 23.54 3.53
C GLU A 463 -18.82 23.92 2.99
N LEU A 464 -18.58 25.22 2.80
CA LEU A 464 -17.25 25.74 2.47
C LEU A 464 -16.69 26.51 3.66
N VAL A 465 -15.62 25.98 4.24
CA VAL A 465 -14.95 26.59 5.39
C VAL A 465 -13.77 27.41 4.89
N VAL A 466 -13.97 28.73 4.82
CA VAL A 466 -12.98 29.66 4.26
C VAL A 466 -11.98 30.13 5.33
N ARG A 467 -10.70 30.24 4.97
CA ARG A 467 -9.63 30.85 5.77
C ARG A 467 -8.75 31.76 4.91
N ASP A 468 -8.19 32.80 5.53
CA ASP A 468 -7.27 33.71 4.87
C ASP A 468 -5.81 33.27 5.03
N SER A 469 -5.13 33.08 3.90
CA SER A 469 -3.68 32.85 3.85
C SER A 469 -2.85 34.07 4.29
N HIS A 470 -3.42 35.28 4.23
CA HIS A 470 -2.73 36.57 4.37
C HIS A 470 -1.46 36.71 3.50
N LEU A 471 -1.35 35.95 2.40
CA LEU A 471 -0.11 35.75 1.63
C LEU A 471 1.11 35.28 2.45
N ASN A 472 0.88 34.71 3.65
CA ASN A 472 1.91 34.32 4.61
C ASN A 472 2.03 32.78 4.70
N PRO A 473 3.21 32.18 4.42
CA PRO A 473 3.41 30.73 4.49
C PRO A 473 3.09 30.09 5.86
N ALA A 474 3.55 30.68 6.96
CA ALA A 474 3.35 30.12 8.30
C ALA A 474 1.86 30.12 8.70
N LYS A 475 1.17 31.26 8.52
CA LYS A 475 -0.28 31.34 8.72
C LYS A 475 -1.04 30.37 7.81
N THR A 476 -0.56 30.14 6.59
CA THR A 476 -1.18 29.18 5.66
C THR A 476 -1.08 27.74 6.18
N LYS A 477 0.07 27.33 6.75
CA LYS A 477 0.18 26.01 7.43
C LYS A 477 -0.78 25.91 8.62
N SER A 478 -0.84 26.93 9.47
CA SER A 478 -1.81 26.97 10.58
C SER A 478 -3.26 26.86 10.09
N ALA A 479 -3.60 27.50 8.98
CA ALA A 479 -4.95 27.44 8.39
C ALA A 479 -5.28 26.05 7.79
N VAL A 480 -4.35 25.39 7.10
CA VAL A 480 -4.54 23.98 6.67
C VAL A 480 -4.78 23.10 7.89
N ARG A 481 -3.95 23.22 8.92
CA ARG A 481 -4.06 22.45 10.15
C ARG A 481 -5.40 22.65 10.86
N GLU A 482 -5.84 23.90 11.02
CA GLU A 482 -7.13 24.24 11.61
C GLU A 482 -8.31 23.64 10.84
N LEU A 483 -8.26 23.67 9.51
CA LEU A 483 -9.28 23.09 8.64
C LEU A 483 -9.36 21.55 8.80
N VAL A 484 -8.23 20.87 8.98
CA VAL A 484 -8.16 19.41 9.10
C VAL A 484 -8.49 18.92 10.51
N GLU A 485 -7.85 19.51 11.53
CA GLU A 485 -7.92 19.04 12.92
C GLU A 485 -9.19 19.50 13.65
N LYS A 486 -9.70 20.71 13.36
CA LYS A 486 -10.89 21.28 14.02
C LYS A 486 -12.13 21.22 13.15
N GLU A 487 -12.02 21.71 11.92
CA GLU A 487 -13.18 21.82 11.03
C GLU A 487 -13.50 20.51 10.30
N ARG A 488 -12.57 19.54 10.31
CA ARG A 488 -12.74 18.18 9.78
C ARG A 488 -13.10 18.12 8.28
N VAL A 489 -12.40 18.94 7.48
CA VAL A 489 -12.62 19.02 6.02
C VAL A 489 -12.14 17.76 5.29
N ILE A 490 -12.86 17.37 4.24
CA ILE A 490 -12.51 16.23 3.37
C ILE A 490 -11.47 16.59 2.29
N ALA A 491 -11.32 17.87 1.96
CA ALA A 491 -10.35 18.40 0.99
C ALA A 491 -10.10 19.89 1.22
N VAL A 492 -9.05 20.44 0.60
CA VAL A 492 -8.73 21.87 0.59
C VAL A 492 -8.63 22.39 -0.85
N ILE A 493 -9.26 23.54 -1.15
CA ILE A 493 -9.16 24.24 -2.44
C ILE A 493 -8.31 25.52 -2.29
N GLY A 494 -7.45 25.77 -3.28
CA GLY A 494 -6.43 26.81 -3.25
C GLY A 494 -5.16 26.32 -2.52
N PRO A 495 -4.22 27.23 -2.18
CA PRO A 495 -4.17 28.65 -2.46
C PRO A 495 -3.92 29.06 -3.93
N LEU A 496 -3.83 30.39 -4.15
CA LEU A 496 -3.55 31.02 -5.45
C LEU A 496 -2.06 31.38 -5.64
N ALA A 497 -1.40 31.89 -4.59
CA ALA A 497 -0.04 32.43 -4.69
C ALA A 497 1.01 31.33 -4.47
N ARG A 498 2.18 31.45 -5.11
CA ARG A 498 3.27 30.45 -5.07
C ARG A 498 3.62 30.02 -3.63
N LYS A 499 4.16 30.93 -2.82
CA LYS A 499 4.70 30.63 -1.48
C LYS A 499 3.65 30.07 -0.51
N THR A 500 2.39 30.45 -0.65
CA THR A 500 1.31 29.89 0.18
C THR A 500 0.83 28.55 -0.34
N SER A 501 0.88 28.31 -1.67
CA SER A 501 0.55 26.99 -2.24
C SER A 501 1.60 25.94 -1.90
N GLU A 502 2.88 26.31 -1.92
CA GLU A 502 3.99 25.43 -1.49
C GLU A 502 3.83 25.07 -0.01
N ALA A 503 3.67 26.07 0.86
CA ALA A 503 3.48 25.84 2.29
C ALA A 503 2.18 25.08 2.62
N ALA A 504 1.09 25.31 1.89
CA ALA A 504 -0.15 24.57 2.06
C ALA A 504 0.01 23.10 1.64
N ALA A 505 0.71 22.85 0.52
CA ALA A 505 0.99 21.50 0.04
C ALA A 505 1.85 20.71 1.02
N GLU A 506 2.94 21.30 1.53
CA GLU A 506 3.79 20.68 2.55
C GLU A 506 3.00 20.24 3.81
N GLU A 507 2.06 21.05 4.29
CA GLU A 507 1.25 20.73 5.48
C GLU A 507 0.08 19.78 5.16
N ALA A 508 -0.53 19.89 3.98
CA ALA A 508 -1.60 19.00 3.53
C ALA A 508 -1.07 17.59 3.25
N GLU A 509 0.13 17.45 2.69
CA GLU A 509 0.79 16.15 2.53
C GLU A 509 1.17 15.56 3.90
N ARG A 510 1.72 16.37 4.82
CA ARG A 510 2.02 15.93 6.20
C ARG A 510 0.78 15.40 6.92
N LEU A 511 -0.38 16.02 6.68
CA LEU A 511 -1.68 15.62 7.22
C LEU A 511 -2.44 14.61 6.34
N ARG A 512 -1.86 14.20 5.20
CA ARG A 512 -2.45 13.28 4.20
C ARG A 512 -3.86 13.69 3.75
N VAL A 513 -4.07 14.98 3.46
CA VAL A 513 -5.35 15.57 3.04
C VAL A 513 -5.30 16.05 1.58
N PRO A 514 -6.28 15.71 0.72
CA PRO A 514 -6.33 16.18 -0.66
C PRO A 514 -6.36 17.70 -0.76
N LEU A 515 -5.37 18.29 -1.44
CA LEU A 515 -5.30 19.73 -1.69
C LEU A 515 -5.26 20.00 -3.19
N ILE A 516 -6.19 20.81 -3.70
CA ILE A 516 -6.24 21.25 -5.10
C ILE A 516 -5.83 22.72 -5.18
N SER A 517 -4.55 22.96 -5.43
CA SER A 517 -4.01 24.31 -5.64
C SER A 517 -4.59 24.93 -6.92
N LEU A 518 -4.85 26.24 -6.87
CA LEU A 518 -5.29 27.03 -8.01
C LEU A 518 -4.17 28.00 -8.46
N SER A 519 -2.89 27.66 -8.21
CA SER A 519 -1.77 28.53 -8.55
C SER A 519 -1.31 28.47 -10.01
N LEU A 520 -0.87 29.61 -10.55
CA LEU A 520 -0.10 29.75 -11.80
C LEU A 520 1.35 29.21 -11.71
N THR A 521 1.66 28.45 -10.66
CA THR A 521 2.97 27.83 -10.44
C THR A 521 2.83 26.35 -10.74
N ALA A 522 3.43 25.87 -11.82
CA ALA A 522 3.55 24.44 -12.08
C ALA A 522 4.52 23.79 -11.08
N GLY A 523 4.35 22.49 -10.84
CA GLY A 523 5.21 21.71 -9.94
C GLY A 523 4.81 21.75 -8.46
N ILE A 524 3.74 22.48 -8.09
CA ILE A 524 3.13 22.36 -6.75
C ILE A 524 2.73 20.90 -6.43
N PRO A 525 2.18 20.11 -7.38
CA PRO A 525 1.88 18.70 -7.15
C PRO A 525 3.10 17.79 -6.93
N GLU A 526 4.31 18.23 -7.31
CA GLU A 526 5.55 17.47 -7.08
C GLU A 526 6.00 17.49 -5.60
N LEU A 527 5.23 18.14 -4.72
CA LEU A 527 5.44 18.20 -3.28
C LEU A 527 4.75 17.08 -2.48
N GLY A 528 3.85 16.29 -3.07
CA GLY A 528 3.17 15.21 -2.34
C GLY A 528 2.09 14.44 -3.10
N ASP A 529 1.86 13.19 -2.69
CA ASP A 529 0.85 12.27 -3.23
C ASP A 529 -0.60 12.79 -3.16
N TYR A 530 -0.90 13.69 -2.21
CA TYR A 530 -2.23 14.26 -1.97
C TYR A 530 -2.41 15.62 -2.63
N ILE A 531 -1.41 16.09 -3.37
CA ILE A 531 -1.36 17.45 -3.90
C ILE A 531 -1.71 17.46 -5.38
N PHE A 532 -2.69 18.28 -5.74
CA PHE A 532 -3.19 18.46 -7.08
C PHE A 532 -3.15 19.94 -7.48
N ARG A 533 -3.18 20.25 -8.78
CA ARG A 533 -3.24 21.64 -9.27
C ARG A 533 -4.21 21.78 -10.44
N ASN A 534 -5.28 22.53 -10.24
CA ASN A 534 -6.25 22.87 -11.30
C ASN A 534 -6.06 24.31 -11.78
N ASN A 535 -5.05 24.54 -12.62
CA ASN A 535 -4.82 25.81 -13.30
C ASN A 535 -4.11 25.53 -14.64
N GLN A 536 -4.21 26.46 -15.60
CA GLN A 536 -3.62 26.33 -16.93
C GLN A 536 -2.15 25.91 -16.88
N SER A 537 -1.79 24.95 -17.74
CA SER A 537 -0.41 24.55 -17.97
C SER A 537 0.17 25.31 -19.16
N TRP A 538 1.10 26.23 -18.91
CA TRP A 538 1.84 26.93 -19.96
C TRP A 538 2.61 25.99 -20.89
N LYS A 539 2.91 24.76 -20.44
CA LYS A 539 3.54 23.74 -21.27
C LYS A 539 2.54 23.20 -22.30
N GLN A 540 1.36 22.77 -21.87
CA GLN A 540 0.31 22.29 -22.77
C GLN A 540 -0.14 23.37 -23.77
N GLU A 541 -0.32 24.60 -23.27
CA GLU A 541 -0.65 25.78 -24.09
C GLU A 541 0.34 25.97 -25.24
N VAL A 542 1.64 25.98 -24.93
CA VAL A 542 2.71 26.12 -25.92
C VAL A 542 2.78 24.91 -26.86
N GLN A 543 2.59 23.69 -26.35
CA GLN A 543 2.62 22.48 -27.16
C GLN A 543 1.49 22.49 -28.20
N GLU A 544 0.23 22.68 -27.79
CA GLU A 544 -0.93 22.74 -28.69
C GLU A 544 -0.74 23.77 -29.83
N LEU A 545 -0.28 24.98 -29.49
CA LEU A 545 -0.08 26.06 -30.46
C LEU A 545 1.04 25.74 -31.47
N LEU A 546 2.09 25.05 -31.03
CA LEU A 546 3.22 24.64 -31.88
C LEU A 546 2.89 23.37 -32.68
N ASP A 547 2.17 22.41 -32.10
CA ASP A 547 1.65 21.22 -32.78
C ASP A 547 0.77 21.64 -33.96
N TYR A 548 -0.12 22.60 -33.75
CA TYR A 548 -0.89 23.26 -34.81
C TYR A 548 0.01 23.97 -35.84
N ALA A 549 0.96 24.80 -35.41
CA ALA A 549 1.78 25.59 -36.32
C ALA A 549 2.66 24.74 -37.25
N VAL A 550 3.25 23.66 -36.74
CA VAL A 550 4.06 22.73 -37.52
C VAL A 550 3.18 21.86 -38.42
N SER A 551 2.06 21.33 -37.92
CA SER A 551 1.24 20.36 -38.66
C SER A 551 0.33 21.02 -39.71
N GLU A 552 -0.42 22.06 -39.33
CA GLU A 552 -1.48 22.64 -40.16
C GLU A 552 -1.05 23.89 -40.93
N LEU A 553 -0.06 24.64 -40.41
CA LEU A 553 0.51 25.80 -41.10
C LEU A 553 1.84 25.48 -41.82
N GLN A 554 2.41 24.29 -41.61
CA GLN A 554 3.72 23.89 -42.16
C GLN A 554 4.84 24.89 -41.83
N ALA A 555 4.71 25.59 -40.69
CA ALA A 555 5.68 26.57 -40.21
C ALA A 555 6.77 25.85 -39.40
N CYS A 556 8.04 26.06 -39.76
CA CYS A 556 9.17 25.42 -39.08
C CYS A 556 10.34 26.38 -38.81
N ARG A 557 10.17 27.68 -39.10
CA ARG A 557 11.10 28.76 -38.77
C ARG A 557 10.36 29.87 -38.03
N PHE A 558 10.71 30.08 -36.77
CA PHE A 558 9.92 30.92 -35.86
C PHE A 558 10.71 32.16 -35.38
N LEU A 559 10.02 33.29 -35.29
CA LEU A 559 10.42 34.42 -34.45
C LEU A 559 9.68 34.35 -33.12
N ILE A 560 10.34 34.66 -31.99
CA ILE A 560 9.67 34.77 -30.68
C ILE A 560 9.78 36.19 -30.13
N LEU A 561 8.63 36.84 -29.92
CA LEU A 561 8.52 38.15 -29.27
C LEU A 561 7.84 37.98 -27.91
N TYR A 562 8.51 38.30 -26.80
CA TYR A 562 7.96 38.03 -25.46
C TYR A 562 7.97 39.24 -24.52
N ALA A 563 6.95 39.37 -23.68
CA ALA A 563 6.94 40.34 -22.61
C ALA A 563 8.01 39.96 -21.56
N LYS A 564 8.88 40.90 -21.15
CA LYS A 564 9.94 40.68 -20.14
C LYS A 564 9.41 40.47 -18.69
N THR A 565 8.29 39.79 -18.52
CA THR A 565 7.69 39.31 -17.26
C THR A 565 8.19 37.89 -16.88
N ARG A 566 7.72 37.32 -15.75
CA ARG A 566 7.97 35.90 -15.41
C ARG A 566 7.30 34.95 -16.42
N GLU A 567 6.04 35.23 -16.75
CA GLU A 567 5.21 34.43 -17.65
C GLU A 567 5.76 34.44 -19.07
N GLY A 568 6.01 35.62 -19.66
CA GLY A 568 6.52 35.73 -21.02
C GLY A 568 7.90 35.07 -21.19
N ARG A 569 8.80 35.20 -20.20
CA ARG A 569 10.09 34.47 -20.20
C ARG A 569 9.91 32.95 -20.16
N GLN A 570 8.92 32.44 -19.41
CA GLN A 570 8.72 31.00 -19.30
C GLN A 570 8.03 30.42 -20.55
N LYS A 571 7.02 31.11 -21.10
CA LYS A 571 6.38 30.71 -22.36
C LYS A 571 7.37 30.77 -23.53
N MET A 572 8.25 31.78 -23.60
CA MET A 572 9.33 31.85 -24.59
C MET A 572 10.27 30.63 -24.53
N ARG A 573 10.74 30.25 -23.33
CA ARG A 573 11.60 29.07 -23.13
C ARG A 573 10.90 27.79 -23.57
N LEU A 574 9.70 27.55 -23.04
CA LEU A 574 8.89 26.38 -23.40
C LEU A 574 8.68 26.28 -24.92
N PHE A 575 8.47 27.41 -25.61
CA PHE A 575 8.27 27.43 -27.06
C PHE A 575 9.57 27.15 -27.81
N TRP A 576 10.68 27.75 -27.39
CA TRP A 576 12.02 27.46 -27.93
C TRP A 576 12.35 25.96 -27.78
N ASP A 577 12.25 25.44 -26.56
CA ASP A 577 12.57 24.04 -26.23
C ASP A 577 11.71 23.07 -27.06
N ALA A 578 10.40 23.32 -27.16
CA ALA A 578 9.49 22.51 -27.95
C ALA A 578 9.72 22.64 -29.47
N THR A 579 10.15 23.80 -29.97
CA THR A 579 10.47 24.03 -31.39
C THR A 579 11.71 23.23 -31.80
N VAL A 580 12.78 23.30 -31.00
CA VAL A 580 14.01 22.53 -31.22
C VAL A 580 13.75 21.02 -31.13
N LEU A 581 12.91 20.57 -30.18
CA LEU A 581 12.51 19.16 -30.06
C LEU A 581 11.69 18.63 -31.25
N LYS A 582 11.11 19.50 -32.08
CA LYS A 582 10.45 19.14 -33.35
C LYS A 582 11.39 19.19 -34.57
N GLY A 583 12.67 19.52 -34.39
CA GLY A 583 13.62 19.74 -35.48
C GLY A 583 13.42 21.05 -36.24
N CYS A 584 12.68 22.00 -35.64
CA CYS A 584 12.42 23.32 -36.24
C CYS A 584 13.34 24.41 -35.67
N GLU A 585 13.48 25.50 -36.43
CA GLU A 585 14.40 26.61 -36.14
C GLU A 585 13.68 27.75 -35.40
N VAL A 586 14.34 28.33 -34.40
CA VAL A 586 13.99 29.67 -33.89
C VAL A 586 15.01 30.67 -34.40
N VAL A 587 14.59 31.46 -35.38
CA VAL A 587 15.44 32.39 -36.16
C VAL A 587 15.94 33.56 -35.30
N ALA A 588 15.08 34.10 -34.43
CA ALA A 588 15.44 35.14 -33.47
C ALA A 588 14.45 35.22 -32.31
N VAL A 589 14.91 35.77 -31.17
CA VAL A 589 14.14 35.96 -29.94
C VAL A 589 14.35 37.37 -29.42
N GLU A 590 13.28 38.14 -29.27
CA GLU A 590 13.34 39.48 -28.69
C GLU A 590 12.33 39.70 -27.56
N GLY A 591 12.71 40.56 -26.62
CA GLY A 591 11.92 40.80 -25.41
C GLY A 591 11.59 42.27 -25.20
N PHE A 592 10.31 42.61 -25.09
CA PHE A 592 9.85 43.99 -24.90
C PHE A 592 9.45 44.28 -23.45
N LYS A 593 9.40 45.56 -23.06
CA LYS A 593 8.89 45.97 -21.72
C LYS A 593 7.36 45.90 -21.72
N ASN A 594 6.79 45.20 -20.74
CA ASN A 594 5.33 45.05 -20.59
C ASN A 594 4.59 46.37 -20.34
N GLU A 595 5.30 47.41 -19.87
CA GLU A 595 4.74 48.74 -19.59
C GLU A 595 5.76 49.82 -19.96
N GLY A 596 5.28 50.99 -20.39
CA GLY A 596 6.12 52.13 -20.78
C GLY A 596 6.86 52.01 -22.12
N GLN A 597 6.80 50.87 -22.82
CA GLN A 597 7.34 50.73 -24.18
C GLN A 597 6.57 51.63 -25.15
N LYS A 598 7.28 52.43 -25.96
CA LYS A 598 6.69 53.37 -26.95
C LYS A 598 6.95 52.98 -28.41
N SER A 599 7.90 52.08 -28.65
CA SER A 599 8.38 51.65 -29.97
C SER A 599 8.87 50.21 -29.87
N LEU A 600 8.87 49.49 -30.99
CA LEU A 600 9.47 48.16 -31.15
C LEU A 600 10.41 48.11 -32.37
N VAL A 601 10.90 49.28 -32.82
CA VAL A 601 11.75 49.39 -34.02
C VAL A 601 13.02 48.53 -33.88
N ASN A 602 13.72 48.65 -32.76
CA ASN A 602 14.93 47.86 -32.49
C ASN A 602 14.63 46.35 -32.53
N GLU A 603 13.58 45.91 -31.85
CA GLU A 603 13.17 44.50 -31.77
C GLU A 603 12.83 43.92 -33.16
N PHE A 604 12.15 44.68 -34.03
CA PHE A 604 11.82 44.24 -35.40
C PHE A 604 12.95 44.44 -36.43
N ASP A 605 13.84 45.41 -36.23
CA ASP A 605 15.06 45.57 -37.04
C ASP A 605 16.04 44.40 -36.80
N THR A 606 16.14 43.90 -35.56
CA THR A 606 16.83 42.63 -35.24
C THR A 606 16.19 41.47 -36.00
N PHE A 607 14.87 41.28 -35.87
CA PHE A 607 14.14 40.18 -36.53
C PHE A 607 14.25 40.16 -38.06
N THR A 608 14.45 41.32 -38.69
CA THR A 608 14.47 41.44 -40.16
C THR A 608 15.87 41.68 -40.74
N GLY A 609 16.91 41.45 -39.93
CA GLY A 609 18.30 41.37 -40.39
C GLY A 609 18.96 42.71 -40.73
N LYS A 610 18.32 43.84 -40.45
CA LYS A 610 18.85 45.19 -40.76
C LYS A 610 20.06 45.61 -39.91
N ILE A 611 20.46 44.76 -38.96
CA ILE A 611 21.70 44.91 -38.18
C ILE A 611 22.90 44.24 -38.93
N GLN A 612 22.70 43.76 -40.16
CA GLN A 612 23.82 43.56 -41.08
C GLN A 612 24.58 44.87 -41.31
N ARG A 613 25.92 44.80 -41.35
CA ARG A 613 26.80 45.97 -41.57
C ARG A 613 26.76 46.44 -43.03
N ILE A 614 25.71 47.18 -43.38
CA ILE A 614 25.65 47.98 -44.61
C ILE A 614 26.84 48.95 -44.60
N SER A 615 27.62 49.01 -45.68
CA SER A 615 28.77 49.93 -45.73
C SER A 615 28.30 51.39 -45.71
N ALA A 616 29.18 52.30 -45.27
CA ALA A 616 28.86 53.74 -45.26
C ALA A 616 28.46 54.27 -46.64
N LYS A 617 28.97 53.64 -47.72
CA LYS A 617 28.70 53.98 -49.12
C LYS A 617 27.30 53.54 -49.58
N GLU A 618 26.88 52.32 -49.23
CA GLU A 618 25.53 51.82 -49.54
C GLU A 618 24.47 52.60 -48.77
N ASN A 619 24.74 52.92 -47.50
CA ASN A 619 23.89 53.79 -46.68
C ASN A 619 23.73 55.21 -47.26
N SER A 620 24.78 55.80 -47.85
CA SER A 620 24.64 57.08 -48.56
C SER A 620 23.82 56.95 -49.84
N ILE A 621 24.00 55.87 -50.61
CA ILE A 621 23.28 55.63 -51.87
C ILE A 621 21.77 55.46 -51.62
N LEU A 622 21.37 54.61 -50.67
CA LEU A 622 19.95 54.43 -50.30
C LEU A 622 19.30 55.75 -49.90
N LYS A 623 20.02 56.58 -49.13
CA LYS A 623 19.55 57.89 -48.65
C LYS A 623 19.42 58.93 -49.77
N GLU A 624 20.30 58.88 -50.76
CA GLU A 624 20.28 59.76 -51.94
C GLU A 624 19.15 59.38 -52.92
N LEU A 625 18.93 58.08 -53.13
CA LEU A 625 17.82 57.52 -53.91
C LEU A 625 16.45 57.64 -53.22
N LYS A 626 16.42 57.97 -51.92
CA LYS A 626 15.23 57.96 -51.03
C LYS A 626 14.59 56.57 -50.85
N GLU A 627 15.35 55.52 -51.11
CA GLU A 627 14.92 54.13 -50.95
C GLU A 627 15.06 53.65 -49.50
N LYS A 628 14.50 52.48 -49.20
CA LYS A 628 14.55 51.86 -47.88
C LYS A 628 14.95 50.40 -48.01
N GLU A 629 15.72 49.92 -47.04
CA GLU A 629 16.07 48.52 -46.87
C GLU A 629 14.85 47.60 -47.00
N VAL A 630 15.01 46.48 -47.71
CA VAL A 630 14.00 45.43 -47.81
C VAL A 630 14.16 44.50 -46.60
N PRO A 631 13.12 44.34 -45.74
CA PRO A 631 13.18 43.42 -44.60
C PRO A 631 13.45 41.98 -45.04
N ILE A 632 14.33 41.25 -44.33
CA ILE A 632 14.55 39.83 -44.56
C ILE A 632 13.36 39.02 -44.02
N HIS A 633 12.91 38.03 -44.80
CA HIS A 633 11.77 37.16 -44.52
C HIS A 633 12.17 35.68 -44.54
N ASN A 634 13.07 35.30 -43.63
CA ASN A 634 13.57 33.92 -43.47
C ASN A 634 12.80 33.11 -42.41
N PHE A 635 11.58 33.52 -42.07
CA PHE A 635 10.72 32.89 -41.04
C PHE A 635 9.30 32.69 -41.57
N ASP A 636 8.58 31.72 -41.00
CA ASP A 636 7.23 31.32 -41.42
C ASP A 636 6.17 31.87 -40.45
N ALA A 637 6.50 31.95 -39.16
CA ALA A 637 5.58 32.37 -38.10
C ALA A 637 6.26 33.21 -37.01
N VAL A 638 5.44 33.99 -36.30
CA VAL A 638 5.84 34.83 -35.16
C VAL A 638 5.02 34.41 -33.94
N PHE A 639 5.68 33.83 -32.93
CA PHE A 639 5.08 33.59 -31.62
C PHE A 639 5.18 34.84 -30.75
N VAL A 640 4.07 35.30 -30.19
CA VAL A 640 3.99 36.53 -29.41
C VAL A 640 3.40 36.26 -28.03
N ALA A 641 4.28 36.01 -27.05
CA ALA A 641 3.92 35.74 -25.65
C ALA A 641 3.74 37.05 -24.87
N VAL A 642 2.51 37.54 -24.76
CA VAL A 642 2.19 38.78 -24.03
C VAL A 642 1.80 38.53 -22.57
N GLY A 643 1.32 37.34 -22.22
CA GLY A 643 0.93 36.96 -20.86
C GLY A 643 -0.41 37.54 -20.41
N SER A 644 -0.82 37.18 -19.19
CA SER A 644 -2.15 37.48 -18.64
C SER A 644 -2.40 38.98 -18.47
N GLY A 645 -3.33 39.53 -19.28
CA GLY A 645 -3.61 40.98 -19.39
C GLY A 645 -2.72 41.72 -20.42
N GLY A 646 -2.02 40.97 -21.28
CA GLY A 646 -1.06 41.46 -22.25
C GLY A 646 -1.64 42.05 -23.53
N VAL A 647 -2.95 41.97 -23.77
CA VAL A 647 -3.62 42.52 -24.98
C VAL A 647 -3.26 43.98 -25.28
N LYS A 648 -2.96 44.78 -24.24
CA LYS A 648 -2.50 46.17 -24.38
C LYS A 648 -1.20 46.30 -25.20
N ASN A 649 -0.34 45.29 -25.13
CA ASN A 649 0.93 45.22 -25.85
C ASN A 649 0.71 44.91 -27.34
N LEU A 650 -0.30 44.10 -27.68
CA LEU A 650 -0.65 43.75 -29.06
C LEU A 650 -1.01 45.00 -29.89
N ARG A 651 -1.56 46.03 -29.25
CA ARG A 651 -1.82 47.35 -29.86
C ARG A 651 -0.55 48.07 -30.34
N LEU A 652 0.61 47.80 -29.72
CA LEU A 652 1.91 48.30 -30.16
C LEU A 652 2.56 47.35 -31.18
N ILE A 653 2.33 46.03 -31.06
CA ILE A 653 2.98 45.00 -31.87
C ILE A 653 2.37 44.89 -33.28
N PHE A 654 1.04 44.78 -33.40
CA PHE A 654 0.41 44.51 -34.70
C PHE A 654 0.69 45.54 -35.81
N PRO A 655 0.81 46.86 -35.56
CA PRO A 655 1.21 47.82 -36.59
C PRO A 655 2.55 47.49 -37.27
N TYR A 656 3.47 46.79 -36.58
CA TYR A 656 4.78 46.43 -37.13
C TYR A 656 4.69 45.36 -38.23
N SER A 657 3.65 44.52 -38.21
CA SER A 657 3.42 43.54 -39.29
C SER A 657 3.31 44.21 -40.67
N ALA A 658 2.61 45.34 -40.76
CA ALA A 658 2.49 46.12 -41.99
C ALA A 658 3.76 46.93 -42.29
N VAL A 659 4.37 47.57 -41.28
CA VAL A 659 5.60 48.38 -41.46
C VAL A 659 6.76 47.53 -42.01
N TYR A 660 6.87 46.28 -41.57
CA TYR A 660 7.91 45.33 -41.99
C TYR A 660 7.42 44.35 -43.06
N LYS A 661 6.25 44.56 -43.69
CA LYS A 661 5.70 43.73 -44.80
C LYS A 661 5.51 42.24 -44.50
N MET A 662 5.27 41.89 -43.23
CA MET A 662 5.16 40.51 -42.73
C MET A 662 3.82 39.82 -43.08
N GLU A 663 3.14 40.25 -44.16
CA GLU A 663 1.77 39.86 -44.55
C GLU A 663 1.59 38.36 -44.86
N LYS A 664 2.70 37.64 -45.07
CA LYS A 664 2.72 36.19 -45.31
C LYS A 664 2.93 35.37 -44.03
N ALA A 665 3.50 35.95 -42.98
CA ALA A 665 3.84 35.22 -41.77
C ALA A 665 2.60 34.98 -40.89
N ALA A 666 2.48 33.79 -40.32
CA ALA A 666 1.45 33.50 -39.33
C ALA A 666 1.78 34.17 -38.00
N PHE A 667 0.78 34.70 -37.30
CA PHE A 667 0.95 35.22 -35.93
C PHE A 667 0.29 34.27 -34.93
N LEU A 668 1.09 33.79 -34.00
CA LEU A 668 0.76 32.78 -33.00
C LEU A 668 0.75 33.43 -31.61
N GLY A 669 -0.34 33.29 -30.87
CA GLY A 669 -0.54 33.97 -29.59
C GLY A 669 -0.73 33.06 -28.38
N ASP A 670 -0.25 33.51 -27.22
CA ASP A 670 -0.53 32.89 -25.93
C ASP A 670 -1.91 33.32 -25.39
N SER A 671 -2.40 32.71 -24.31
CA SER A 671 -3.76 33.00 -23.77
C SER A 671 -3.99 34.47 -23.36
N GLY A 672 -2.92 35.25 -23.19
CA GLY A 672 -2.98 36.71 -23.07
C GLY A 672 -3.61 37.46 -24.26
N TRP A 673 -3.88 36.77 -25.37
CA TRP A 673 -4.63 37.25 -26.53
C TRP A 673 -6.16 37.12 -26.38
N ASN A 674 -6.66 36.22 -25.53
CA ASN A 674 -8.09 35.88 -25.41
C ASN A 674 -8.86 36.93 -24.59
N ASP A 675 -8.93 38.15 -25.13
CA ASP A 675 -9.48 39.32 -24.46
C ASP A 675 -10.51 40.01 -25.37
N ALA A 676 -11.61 40.49 -24.79
CA ALA A 676 -12.68 41.19 -25.51
C ALA A 676 -12.20 42.48 -26.21
N ALA A 677 -11.05 43.03 -25.82
CA ALA A 677 -10.39 44.15 -26.47
C ALA A 677 -9.57 43.77 -27.71
N LEU A 678 -9.26 42.49 -27.95
CA LEU A 678 -8.46 42.04 -29.11
C LEU A 678 -9.04 42.50 -30.46
N PRO A 679 -10.35 42.37 -30.77
CA PRO A 679 -10.90 42.78 -32.07
C PRO A 679 -10.74 44.27 -32.39
N PHE A 680 -10.42 45.09 -31.38
CA PHE A 680 -10.25 46.54 -31.48
C PHE A 680 -8.77 46.96 -31.45
N ALA A 681 -7.82 46.02 -31.52
CA ALA A 681 -6.40 46.34 -31.56
C ALA A 681 -6.02 47.01 -32.90
N PRO A 682 -5.35 48.18 -32.91
CA PRO A 682 -4.85 48.79 -34.13
C PRO A 682 -3.80 47.90 -34.79
N GLY A 683 -3.66 47.99 -36.12
CA GLY A 683 -2.75 47.15 -36.89
C GLY A 683 -3.26 45.72 -37.18
N LEU A 684 -4.22 45.19 -36.41
CA LEU A 684 -4.74 43.82 -36.53
C LEU A 684 -5.24 43.44 -37.94
N ARG A 685 -5.68 44.41 -38.75
CA ARG A 685 -6.06 44.17 -40.16
C ARG A 685 -4.88 43.74 -41.06
N GLY A 686 -3.65 44.06 -40.69
CA GLY A 686 -2.42 43.62 -41.36
C GLY A 686 -1.90 42.27 -40.87
N VAL A 687 -2.54 41.67 -39.85
CA VAL A 687 -2.17 40.35 -39.32
C VAL A 687 -3.04 39.30 -39.98
N LYS A 688 -2.43 38.44 -40.80
CA LYS A 688 -3.11 37.39 -41.55
C LYS A 688 -3.23 36.12 -40.70
N LYS A 689 -4.44 35.55 -40.61
CA LYS A 689 -4.75 34.35 -39.79
C LYS A 689 -4.14 34.42 -38.36
N PRO A 690 -4.51 35.40 -37.50
CA PRO A 690 -4.12 35.34 -36.10
C PRO A 690 -4.73 34.10 -35.44
N VAL A 691 -3.88 33.24 -34.88
CA VAL A 691 -4.27 32.06 -34.10
C VAL A 691 -3.63 32.15 -32.73
N PHE A 692 -4.39 31.82 -31.69
CA PHE A 692 -3.92 31.80 -30.31
C PHE A 692 -4.59 30.66 -29.56
N VAL A 693 -4.16 30.40 -28.34
CA VAL A 693 -4.61 29.23 -27.56
C VAL A 693 -5.09 29.66 -26.17
N ASP A 694 -6.19 29.08 -25.69
CA ASP A 694 -6.61 29.20 -24.28
C ASP A 694 -7.27 27.90 -23.82
N SER A 695 -7.26 27.68 -22.51
CA SER A 695 -7.99 26.60 -21.83
C SER A 695 -9.40 26.99 -21.38
N PHE A 696 -9.82 28.23 -21.64
CA PHE A 696 -11.12 28.76 -21.25
C PHE A 696 -11.71 29.70 -22.32
N PHE A 697 -12.82 29.29 -22.94
CA PHE A 697 -13.53 30.07 -23.96
C PHE A 697 -14.97 30.38 -23.48
N PRO A 698 -15.25 31.59 -22.94
CA PRO A 698 -16.56 31.94 -22.38
C PRO A 698 -17.74 31.77 -23.34
N GLN A 699 -17.50 31.82 -24.65
CA GLN A 699 -18.52 31.71 -25.70
C GLN A 699 -18.77 30.25 -26.14
N ALA A 700 -18.20 29.27 -25.45
CA ALA A 700 -18.44 27.85 -25.71
C ALA A 700 -19.92 27.46 -25.54
N LYS A 701 -20.41 26.63 -26.45
CA LYS A 701 -21.81 26.18 -26.51
C LYS A 701 -22.07 24.89 -25.71
N THR A 702 -21.11 24.43 -24.92
CA THR A 702 -21.24 23.19 -24.12
C THR A 702 -22.34 23.36 -23.06
N PRO A 703 -23.08 22.29 -22.69
CA PRO A 703 -24.12 22.38 -21.67
C PRO A 703 -23.60 22.94 -20.34
N ALA A 704 -22.39 22.54 -19.92
CA ALA A 704 -21.73 23.04 -18.72
C ALA A 704 -21.48 24.57 -18.78
N MET A 705 -20.90 25.08 -19.87
CA MET A 705 -20.67 26.53 -20.03
C MET A 705 -21.99 27.31 -20.06
N GLN A 706 -22.99 26.81 -20.79
CA GLN A 706 -24.31 27.44 -20.86
C GLN A 706 -25.03 27.44 -19.51
N GLN A 707 -24.80 26.44 -18.65
CA GLN A 707 -25.26 26.45 -17.26
C GLN A 707 -24.51 27.48 -16.41
N LEU A 708 -23.17 27.54 -16.50
CA LEU A 708 -22.37 28.54 -15.78
C LEU A 708 -22.79 29.96 -16.16
N LEU A 709 -22.88 30.29 -17.45
CA LEU A 709 -23.26 31.62 -17.93
C LEU A 709 -24.61 32.06 -17.36
N ARG A 710 -25.64 31.20 -17.42
CA ARG A 710 -26.98 31.48 -16.86
C ARG A 710 -26.97 31.68 -15.35
N LEU A 711 -26.17 30.91 -14.61
CA LEU A 711 -26.02 31.07 -13.17
C LEU A 711 -25.26 32.36 -12.83
N HIS A 712 -24.15 32.61 -13.53
CA HIS A 712 -23.29 33.78 -13.39
C HIS A 712 -24.06 35.08 -13.65
N GLU A 713 -24.84 35.14 -14.73
CA GLU A 713 -25.72 36.27 -15.05
C GLU A 713 -26.81 36.43 -13.97
N ARG A 714 -27.62 35.40 -13.71
CA ARG A 714 -28.72 35.46 -12.74
C ARG A 714 -28.28 35.91 -11.34
N ILE A 715 -27.08 35.54 -10.93
CA ILE A 715 -26.57 35.76 -9.56
C ILE A 715 -25.71 37.02 -9.47
N LEU A 716 -24.88 37.31 -10.47
CA LEU A 716 -23.87 38.37 -10.38
C LEU A 716 -24.16 39.63 -11.22
N TYR A 717 -25.13 39.63 -12.14
CA TYR A 717 -25.44 40.77 -13.03
C TYR A 717 -25.63 42.13 -12.31
N ARG A 718 -26.14 42.12 -11.07
CA ARG A 718 -26.35 43.34 -10.26
C ARG A 718 -25.09 43.88 -9.56
N HIS A 719 -23.94 43.22 -9.68
CA HIS A 719 -22.68 43.70 -9.10
C HIS A 719 -22.12 44.86 -9.94
N GLN A 720 -21.51 45.83 -9.28
CA GLN A 720 -20.78 46.90 -9.96
C GLN A 720 -19.63 46.28 -10.77
N ASN A 721 -19.48 46.71 -12.02
CA ASN A 721 -18.54 46.14 -12.99
C ASN A 721 -18.74 44.62 -13.25
N TYR A 722 -19.98 44.19 -13.51
CA TYR A 722 -20.26 42.85 -14.01
C TYR A 722 -19.51 42.57 -15.32
N LEU A 723 -18.50 41.70 -15.24
CA LEU A 723 -17.91 40.98 -16.38
C LEU A 723 -18.48 39.55 -16.41
N GLY A 724 -18.28 38.83 -17.51
CA GLY A 724 -18.55 37.39 -17.56
C GLY A 724 -17.60 36.56 -16.67
N PRO A 725 -17.81 35.24 -16.56
CA PRO A 725 -16.93 34.38 -15.79
C PRO A 725 -15.48 34.46 -16.29
N THR A 726 -14.53 34.45 -15.37
CA THR A 726 -13.08 34.48 -15.66
C THR A 726 -12.49 33.06 -15.61
N PRO A 727 -11.24 32.85 -16.05
CA PRO A 727 -10.57 31.56 -15.87
C PRO A 727 -10.52 31.12 -14.40
N TYR A 728 -10.39 32.04 -13.44
CA TYR A 728 -10.39 31.72 -12.01
C TYR A 728 -11.77 31.37 -11.47
N THR A 729 -12.83 32.04 -11.93
CA THR A 729 -14.21 31.59 -11.70
C THR A 729 -14.41 30.16 -12.23
N ALA A 730 -13.88 29.86 -13.40
CA ALA A 730 -14.03 28.57 -14.07
C ALA A 730 -13.24 27.43 -13.38
N TYR A 731 -11.97 27.66 -13.01
CA TYR A 731 -11.15 26.66 -12.31
C TYR A 731 -11.72 26.31 -10.94
N ALA A 732 -12.22 27.31 -10.22
CA ALA A 732 -12.84 27.12 -8.92
C ALA A 732 -14.18 26.36 -9.03
N TYR A 733 -15.02 26.71 -10.02
CA TYR A 733 -16.26 26.02 -10.31
C TYR A 733 -16.02 24.54 -10.65
N ASP A 734 -15.14 24.25 -11.62
CA ASP A 734 -14.83 22.87 -12.01
C ASP A 734 -14.23 22.08 -10.83
N THR A 735 -13.30 22.66 -10.05
CA THR A 735 -12.70 21.98 -8.88
C THR A 735 -13.75 21.54 -7.87
N LEU A 736 -14.70 22.41 -7.52
CA LEU A 736 -15.74 22.05 -6.57
C LEU A 736 -16.75 21.06 -7.16
N MET A 737 -17.14 21.21 -8.43
CA MET A 737 -18.01 20.24 -9.11
C MET A 737 -17.38 18.84 -9.22
N ILE A 738 -16.07 18.74 -9.42
CA ILE A 738 -15.32 17.47 -9.40
C ILE A 738 -15.39 16.83 -8.01
N LEU A 739 -15.06 17.58 -6.95
CA LEU A 739 -15.13 17.08 -5.57
C LEU A 739 -16.55 16.61 -5.22
N MET A 740 -17.57 17.43 -5.52
CA MET A 740 -18.97 17.09 -5.27
C MET A 740 -19.42 15.84 -6.05
N LYS A 741 -18.96 15.65 -7.29
CA LYS A 741 -19.23 14.44 -8.08
C LYS A 741 -18.60 13.20 -7.43
N LEU A 742 -17.31 13.24 -7.11
CA LEU A 742 -16.60 12.08 -6.54
C LEU A 742 -17.16 11.70 -5.15
N LEU A 743 -17.48 12.70 -4.33
CA LEU A 743 -17.99 12.51 -2.97
C LEU A 743 -19.50 12.17 -2.89
N LYS A 744 -20.22 12.11 -4.03
CA LYS A 744 -21.53 11.42 -4.08
C LYS A 744 -21.38 9.91 -3.77
N GLU A 745 -20.21 9.32 -4.00
CA GLU A 745 -19.93 7.90 -3.68
C GLU A 745 -19.36 7.75 -2.26
N GLU A 746 -19.99 6.91 -1.42
CA GLU A 746 -19.59 6.73 -0.02
C GLU A 746 -18.14 6.18 0.12
N ARG A 747 -17.70 5.33 -0.80
CA ARG A 747 -16.31 4.81 -0.83
C ARG A 747 -15.23 5.90 -0.90
N ASN A 748 -15.55 7.08 -1.41
CA ASN A 748 -14.60 8.20 -1.58
C ASN A 748 -14.59 9.15 -0.38
N GLN A 749 -15.38 8.90 0.68
CA GLN A 749 -15.60 9.82 1.80
C GLN A 749 -14.49 9.79 2.89
N SER A 750 -13.27 9.39 2.52
CA SER A 750 -12.07 9.53 3.35
C SER A 750 -10.92 10.13 2.53
N HIS A 751 -9.97 10.81 3.19
CA HIS A 751 -8.88 11.52 2.52
C HIS A 751 -8.11 10.67 1.50
N ARG A 752 -7.73 9.43 1.87
CA ARG A 752 -6.99 8.51 0.98
C ARG A 752 -7.82 8.11 -0.24
N GLU A 753 -9.08 7.72 -0.03
CA GLU A 753 -9.88 7.22 -1.14
C GLU A 753 -10.35 8.37 -2.06
N LEU A 754 -10.56 9.59 -1.54
CA LEU A 754 -10.73 10.79 -2.37
C LEU A 754 -9.47 11.12 -3.17
N ARG A 755 -8.27 11.04 -2.57
CA ARG A 755 -6.99 11.18 -3.30
C ARG A 755 -6.89 10.16 -4.43
N ASN A 756 -7.23 8.90 -4.15
CA ASN A 756 -7.22 7.83 -5.15
C ASN A 756 -8.28 8.08 -6.25
N ALA A 757 -9.46 8.58 -5.90
CA ALA A 757 -10.50 8.93 -6.85
C ALA A 757 -10.06 10.11 -7.77
N LEU A 758 -9.47 11.17 -7.21
CA LEU A 758 -8.93 12.31 -7.98
C LEU A 758 -7.82 11.88 -8.95
N ALA A 759 -6.92 10.99 -8.52
CA ALA A 759 -5.81 10.49 -9.35
C ALA A 759 -6.22 9.50 -10.45
N ASN A 760 -7.40 8.88 -10.34
CA ASN A 760 -7.90 7.86 -11.28
C ASN A 760 -9.26 8.23 -11.90
N MET A 761 -9.69 9.50 -11.82
CA MET A 761 -11.01 9.90 -12.32
C MET A 761 -11.10 9.86 -13.85
N ASP A 762 -12.26 9.42 -14.35
CA ASP A 762 -12.66 9.60 -15.74
C ASP A 762 -12.60 11.08 -16.16
N VAL A 763 -12.48 11.31 -17.47
CA VAL A 763 -12.47 12.66 -18.05
C VAL A 763 -13.73 13.42 -17.65
N PHE A 764 -13.52 14.51 -16.90
CA PHE A 764 -14.57 15.39 -16.43
C PHE A 764 -14.88 16.44 -17.50
N GLN A 765 -16.16 16.55 -17.88
CA GLN A 765 -16.66 17.51 -18.86
C GLN A 765 -16.98 18.85 -18.15
N GLY A 766 -15.94 19.65 -17.93
CA GLY A 766 -16.02 20.91 -17.20
C GLY A 766 -16.42 22.11 -18.04
N VAL A 767 -16.49 23.28 -17.38
CA VAL A 767 -16.60 24.58 -18.04
C VAL A 767 -15.28 24.97 -18.71
N THR A 768 -14.16 24.40 -18.26
CA THR A 768 -12.84 24.48 -18.91
C THR A 768 -12.57 23.32 -19.87
N GLY A 769 -13.62 22.73 -20.44
CA GLY A 769 -13.52 21.64 -21.41
C GLY A 769 -13.26 20.29 -20.75
N ASN A 770 -12.75 19.33 -21.52
CA ASN A 770 -12.42 18.00 -21.05
C ASN A 770 -11.15 18.04 -20.19
N LEU A 771 -11.22 17.56 -18.94
CA LEU A 771 -10.08 17.57 -18.01
C LEU A 771 -10.00 16.30 -17.14
N ARG A 772 -8.77 15.94 -16.76
CA ARG A 772 -8.47 14.97 -15.68
C ARG A 772 -7.21 15.41 -14.93
N PHE A 773 -6.85 14.77 -13.84
CA PHE A 773 -5.49 14.88 -13.28
C PHE A 773 -4.58 13.80 -13.89
N ASP A 774 -3.27 14.05 -13.95
CA ASP A 774 -2.28 13.00 -14.22
C ASP A 774 -1.75 12.35 -12.93
N LYS A 775 -0.84 11.38 -13.08
CA LYS A 775 -0.21 10.65 -11.97
C LYS A 775 0.64 11.54 -11.04
N LYS A 776 0.98 12.77 -11.43
CA LYS A 776 1.63 13.76 -10.57
C LYS A 776 0.65 14.69 -9.87
N GLY A 777 -0.64 14.69 -10.24
CA GLY A 777 -1.64 15.64 -9.74
C GLY A 777 -1.74 16.95 -10.52
N GLU A 778 -0.98 17.13 -11.62
CA GLU A 778 -1.18 18.27 -12.53
C GLU A 778 -2.43 18.04 -13.39
N VAL A 779 -3.21 19.11 -13.65
CA VAL A 779 -4.39 19.00 -14.51
C VAL A 779 -3.99 18.83 -15.98
N GLN A 780 -4.50 17.77 -16.61
CA GLN A 780 -4.44 17.51 -18.03
C GLN A 780 -5.79 17.93 -18.65
N ARG A 781 -5.79 19.05 -19.35
CA ARG A 781 -6.99 19.67 -19.94
C ARG A 781 -6.83 19.89 -21.44
N GLU A 782 -7.93 19.78 -22.18
CA GLU A 782 -8.06 20.20 -23.59
C GLU A 782 -7.71 21.69 -23.75
N MET A 783 -6.78 21.99 -24.65
CA MET A 783 -6.43 23.36 -25.04
C MET A 783 -7.20 23.73 -26.31
N GLN A 784 -7.76 24.94 -26.37
CA GLN A 784 -8.62 25.37 -27.47
C GLN A 784 -7.89 26.38 -28.35
N LEU A 785 -7.71 26.00 -29.61
CA LEU A 785 -7.21 26.89 -30.65
C LEU A 785 -8.30 27.90 -31.04
N LEU A 786 -7.96 29.18 -30.95
CA LEU A 786 -8.84 30.33 -31.14
C LEU A 786 -8.33 31.21 -32.28
N THR A 787 -9.24 31.90 -32.95
CA THR A 787 -8.94 32.82 -34.07
C THR A 787 -9.92 33.99 -34.11
N LEU A 788 -9.54 35.06 -34.78
CA LEU A 788 -10.45 36.16 -35.09
C LEU A 788 -11.17 35.90 -36.43
N ARG A 789 -12.49 35.70 -36.41
CA ARG A 789 -13.34 35.58 -37.60
C ARG A 789 -14.47 36.61 -37.53
N ARG A 790 -14.62 37.44 -38.57
CA ARG A 790 -15.63 38.53 -38.66
C ARG A 790 -15.66 39.46 -37.43
N GLY A 791 -14.49 39.81 -36.89
CA GLY A 791 -14.38 40.72 -35.73
C GLY A 791 -14.80 40.12 -34.39
N ARG A 792 -14.91 38.79 -34.28
CA ARG A 792 -15.17 38.07 -33.02
C ARG A 792 -14.14 36.96 -32.83
N ILE A 793 -13.82 36.65 -31.57
CA ILE A 793 -13.06 35.45 -31.22
C ILE A 793 -13.96 34.24 -31.43
N LYS A 794 -13.39 33.18 -32.00
CA LYS A 794 -14.01 31.88 -32.26
C LYS A 794 -13.00 30.75 -32.04
N LEU A 795 -13.49 29.54 -31.83
CA LEU A 795 -12.71 28.33 -32.09
C LEU A 795 -12.20 28.33 -33.54
N LEU A 796 -10.96 27.87 -33.75
CA LEU A 796 -10.32 27.82 -35.05
C LEU A 796 -11.10 26.97 -36.06
N ASN A 797 -11.74 25.92 -35.56
CA ASN A 797 -12.50 24.92 -36.32
C ASN A 797 -14.01 25.28 -36.46
N GLU A 798 -14.43 26.51 -36.09
CA GLU A 798 -15.77 27.09 -36.38
C GLU A 798 -15.80 28.07 -37.57
#